data_AF-A0A6B1FEM6-F1
#
_entry.id   AF-A0A6B1FEM6-F1
#
_cell.length_a   1.000
_cell.length_b   1.000
_cell.length_c   1.000
_cell.angle_alpha   90.00
_cell.angle_beta   90.00
_cell.angle_gamma   90.00
#
_symmetry.space_group_name_H-M   'P 1'
#
loop_
_entity.id
_entity.type
_entity.pdbx_description
1 polymer ?
#
loop_
_entity_poly.entity_id
_entity_poly.type
_entity_poly.pdbx_seq_one_letter_code
_entity_poly.pdbx_strand_id
1 'polypeptide(L)'
;LRLLRFDHNELDGELPTEIFELTELRRLDVDGNNFTGTIPPEIGKLTKLQVLWMGVNEMSGPIPPELGDLESLRELNLYEAPFDGPIPEELGNLTELRELNIRDTRIEGPLPGALGALEELREINADRNRFSGPLPAELGNLGRLRVLNLSDNRLAGPLPAELGNLGRLEVLDLSYNRITGPLPPELGQLERLEVMQLRDNMIEGPLPGELGELDATLWISMRDNALSGPLPPGLAGMESLIRLHVQYNPELSGPLPSELTSMLSLRELIAYETGLCAPDEPELRSWLNDVVSKWRIRSCEAEAHADVFLIQATQSTEYPVPLVAGRSALLRVFVASEKETTEVIPPVRATFFVDGSEVHSVDIPAGSSPIPAEMQVGEIELSANAEIPADVIQPGLEMVVEVDPNGTVDASLGVAKRIPAEGRVAVEVREVPPLHLTLVPLVSRANNDRQAVSFVANATEDHSMFFQTKTLLPVGEFKIAKHGTVTIDSNSIFDMLAEMQRIRILEQGTGHWMGLNAVPSGAAGVAYLGANSNPVRGKISVSRLNAETIAHELGHNLNLRHATCSGSEGGPDTTFPYDNGRTGVWGYDPRDGGSLVPPDRADFMSYCDPTWVSDYYFTNSLRFRLIDKNELPTSSAERTLLVSGGASALGAMHLDPAFVVETSPVVPVVGGPYRLTGSRDDGSQLFALSFEMEEIWDGDGRSGFAFAIPAQAGWAAELASLVLAGPDGSVEMRQGSEPPMAIMRDPATGQVRAILRDLPAGALEPGALDALAPERGLDIMVSGGVPTAVAWRR
;
A
#
# COMPACT_ATOMS: atom_id res chain seq x y z
N LEU A 1 19.08 44.79 18.45
CA LEU A 1 19.15 43.56 17.62
C LEU A 1 17.74 43.29 17.06
N ARG A 2 17.58 42.78 15.83
CA ARG A 2 16.24 42.54 15.22
C ARG A 2 15.90 41.07 14.98
N LEU A 3 16.90 40.22 14.83
CA LEU A 3 16.74 38.79 14.63
C LEU A 3 17.76 38.11 15.54
N LEU A 4 17.29 37.15 16.32
CA LEU A 4 18.10 36.25 17.12
C LEU A 4 17.61 34.83 16.81
N ARG A 5 18.51 34.01 16.26
CA ARG A 5 18.20 32.67 15.78
C ARG A 5 19.30 31.70 16.21
N PHE A 6 18.91 30.68 16.97
CA PHE A 6 19.76 29.61 17.50
C PHE A 6 19.12 28.23 17.31
N ASP A 7 18.22 28.09 16.33
CA ASP A 7 17.47 26.86 16.09
C ASP A 7 18.37 25.67 15.73
N HIS A 8 17.93 24.47 16.11
CA HIS A 8 18.57 23.17 15.81
C HIS A 8 20.02 23.09 16.30
N ASN A 9 20.24 23.30 17.60
CA ASN A 9 21.54 23.15 18.26
C ASN A 9 21.41 22.29 19.55
N GLU A 10 22.50 22.15 20.29
CA GLU A 10 22.54 21.46 21.59
C GLU A 10 22.58 22.45 22.77
N LEU A 11 22.03 23.66 22.62
CA LEU A 11 22.07 24.68 23.68
C LEU A 11 21.16 24.26 24.84
N ASP A 12 21.64 24.43 26.07
CA ASP A 12 20.96 23.98 27.29
C ASP A 12 20.82 25.10 28.34
N GLY A 13 20.17 24.78 29.45
CA GLY A 13 19.90 25.71 30.55
C GLY A 13 18.68 26.61 30.30
N GLU A 14 18.48 27.62 31.14
CA GLU A 14 17.37 28.58 30.97
C GLU A 14 17.73 29.65 29.94
N LEU A 15 16.72 30.20 29.25
CA LEU A 15 16.94 31.34 28.37
C LEU A 15 17.43 32.56 29.17
N PRO A 16 18.58 33.17 28.81
CA PRO A 16 19.10 34.34 29.51
C PRO A 16 18.11 35.50 29.51
N THR A 17 17.80 36.03 30.69
CA THR A 17 16.81 37.11 30.86
C THR A 17 17.16 38.39 30.07
N GLU A 18 18.43 38.60 29.75
CA GLU A 18 18.94 39.71 28.95
C GLU A 18 18.40 39.72 27.52
N ILE A 19 17.93 38.58 27.00
CA ILE A 19 17.28 38.50 25.68
C ILE A 19 16.00 39.35 25.67
N PHE A 20 15.26 39.40 26.78
CA PHE A 20 14.00 40.14 26.90
C PHE A 20 14.19 41.66 27.02
N GLU A 21 15.42 42.15 27.14
CA GLU A 21 15.76 43.58 27.08
C GLU A 21 16.01 44.07 25.63
N LEU A 22 16.04 43.16 24.65
CA LEU A 22 16.24 43.47 23.24
C LEU A 22 14.94 43.98 22.59
N THR A 23 14.39 45.10 23.05
CA THR A 23 13.08 45.65 22.64
C THR A 23 12.90 45.96 21.14
N GLU A 24 13.96 45.91 20.34
CA GLU A 24 13.90 46.02 18.86
C GLU A 24 13.78 44.66 18.14
N LEU A 25 13.74 43.55 18.88
CA LEU A 25 13.68 42.20 18.34
C LEU A 25 12.36 41.96 17.60
N ARG A 26 12.45 41.29 16.45
CA ARG A 26 11.33 40.94 15.57
C ARG A 26 11.19 39.44 15.36
N ARG A 27 12.29 38.70 15.48
CA ARG A 27 12.30 37.25 15.45
C ARG A 27 13.19 36.71 16.56
N LEU A 28 12.60 35.87 17.39
CA LEU A 28 13.28 35.02 18.36
C LEU A 28 12.98 33.58 17.96
N ASP A 29 14.03 32.84 17.66
CA ASP A 29 13.92 31.48 17.14
C ASP A 29 14.97 30.61 17.83
N VAL A 30 14.51 29.73 18.71
CA VAL A 30 15.32 28.84 19.55
C VAL A 30 14.84 27.38 19.45
N ASP A 31 14.06 27.06 18.42
CA ASP A 31 13.50 25.72 18.19
C ASP A 31 14.59 24.63 18.17
N GLY A 32 14.27 23.41 18.60
CA GLY A 32 15.17 22.27 18.46
C GLY A 32 16.46 22.41 19.27
N ASN A 33 16.33 22.68 20.57
CA ASN A 33 17.43 22.77 21.54
C ASN A 33 17.06 22.03 22.84
N ASN A 34 17.91 22.13 23.86
CA ASN A 34 17.68 21.58 25.21
C ASN A 34 17.39 22.69 26.24
N PHE A 35 16.76 23.81 25.84
CA PHE A 35 16.42 24.88 26.78
C PHE A 35 15.40 24.39 27.82
N THR A 36 15.60 24.78 29.07
CA THR A 36 14.78 24.43 30.25
C THR A 36 14.16 25.70 30.86
N GLY A 37 13.42 25.54 31.97
CA GLY A 37 12.78 26.66 32.67
C GLY A 37 11.40 27.01 32.11
N THR A 38 10.98 28.26 32.29
CA THR A 38 9.65 28.77 31.89
C THR A 38 9.79 29.97 30.95
N ILE A 39 8.74 30.35 30.22
CA ILE A 39 8.71 31.65 29.53
C ILE A 39 8.48 32.73 30.60
N PRO A 40 9.43 33.65 30.85
CA PRO A 40 9.28 34.63 31.91
C PRO A 40 8.34 35.77 31.46
N PRO A 41 7.61 36.42 32.40
CA PRO A 41 6.71 37.54 32.10
C PRO A 41 7.37 38.70 31.33
N GLU A 42 8.69 38.87 31.47
CA GLU A 42 9.48 39.86 30.74
C GLU A 42 9.37 39.72 29.20
N ILE A 43 8.91 38.59 28.67
CA ILE A 43 8.60 38.43 27.25
C ILE A 43 7.71 39.56 26.72
N GLY A 44 6.76 40.07 27.52
CA GLY A 44 5.85 41.16 27.14
C GLY A 44 6.56 42.48 26.80
N LYS A 45 7.84 42.66 27.18
CA LYS A 45 8.65 43.82 26.77
C LYS A 45 8.96 43.84 25.27
N LEU A 46 8.93 42.68 24.61
CA LEU A 46 9.32 42.53 23.20
C LEU A 46 8.18 42.89 22.22
N THR A 47 7.47 44.00 22.45
CA THR A 47 6.28 44.43 21.69
C THR A 47 6.43 44.53 20.16
N LYS A 48 7.66 44.52 19.62
CA LYS A 48 7.97 44.49 18.18
C LYS A 48 8.16 43.09 17.61
N LEU A 49 8.07 42.05 18.44
CA LEU A 49 8.27 40.67 18.06
C LEU A 49 7.16 40.22 17.11
N GLN A 50 7.55 39.59 16.01
CA GLN A 50 6.67 39.10 14.95
C GLN A 50 6.69 37.58 14.88
N VAL A 51 7.81 36.96 15.24
CA VAL A 51 7.99 35.52 15.24
C VAL A 51 8.63 35.07 16.55
N LEU A 52 7.95 34.16 17.24
CA LEU A 52 8.41 33.50 18.46
C LEU A 52 8.33 31.99 18.29
N TRP A 53 9.48 31.36 18.08
CA TRP A 53 9.61 29.91 17.91
C TRP A 53 10.48 29.37 19.05
N MET A 54 9.89 28.51 19.88
CA MET A 54 10.52 27.90 21.07
C MET A 54 10.19 26.39 21.23
N GLY A 55 9.64 25.75 20.20
CA GLY A 55 9.27 24.34 20.20
C GLY A 55 10.47 23.39 20.20
N VAL A 56 10.21 22.10 20.40
CA VAL A 56 11.22 21.02 20.51
C VAL A 56 12.33 21.43 21.50
N ASN A 57 11.91 21.63 22.76
CA ASN A 57 12.77 22.02 23.88
C ASN A 57 12.25 21.39 25.19
N GLU A 58 12.99 21.52 26.29
CA GLU A 58 12.60 21.06 27.63
C GLU A 58 11.90 22.15 28.46
N MET A 59 11.49 23.25 27.83
CA MET A 59 10.80 24.37 28.48
C MET A 59 9.40 23.96 28.95
N SER A 60 9.04 24.37 30.17
CA SER A 60 7.83 23.91 30.87
C SER A 60 7.10 25.06 31.56
N GLY A 61 6.02 24.73 32.26
CA GLY A 61 5.20 25.70 32.97
C GLY A 61 4.15 26.38 32.07
N PRO A 62 3.37 27.32 32.63
CA PRO A 62 2.29 27.96 31.92
C PRO A 62 2.77 29.01 30.93
N ILE A 63 1.99 29.23 29.87
CA ILE A 63 2.14 30.40 29.00
C ILE A 63 1.79 31.64 29.83
N PRO A 64 2.70 32.64 29.97
CA PRO A 64 2.43 33.83 30.75
C PRO A 64 1.39 34.74 30.07
N PRO A 65 0.44 35.34 30.79
CA PRO A 65 -0.51 36.31 30.25
C PRO A 65 0.16 37.48 29.50
N GLU A 66 1.36 37.88 29.94
CA GLU A 66 2.17 38.95 29.32
C GLU A 66 2.59 38.64 27.87
N LEU A 67 2.47 37.39 27.41
CA LEU A 67 2.64 37.08 25.98
C LEU A 67 1.59 37.80 25.14
N GLY A 68 0.39 38.05 25.69
CA GLY A 68 -0.67 38.85 25.08
C GLY A 68 -0.28 40.31 24.78
N ASP A 69 0.79 40.83 25.37
CA ASP A 69 1.30 42.19 25.10
C ASP A 69 2.08 42.29 23.77
N LEU A 70 2.34 41.16 23.10
CA LEU A 70 3.06 41.08 21.84
C LEU A 70 2.17 41.40 20.64
N GLU A 71 1.55 42.58 20.59
CA GLU A 71 0.54 42.96 19.58
C GLU A 71 1.01 42.80 18.11
N SER A 72 2.32 42.82 17.85
CA SER A 72 2.92 42.62 16.50
C SER A 72 3.17 41.14 16.13
N LEU A 73 2.86 40.19 17.01
CA LEU A 73 3.18 38.78 16.85
C LEU A 73 2.32 38.16 15.74
N ARG A 74 2.95 37.38 14.88
CA ARG A 74 2.34 36.73 13.71
C ARG A 74 2.45 35.21 13.76
N GLU A 75 3.52 34.71 14.36
CA GLU A 75 3.81 33.28 14.46
C GLU A 75 4.20 32.97 15.91
N LEU A 76 3.44 32.09 16.55
CA LEU A 76 3.71 31.57 17.89
C LEU A 76 3.80 30.05 17.84
N ASN A 77 5.03 29.52 17.91
CA ASN A 77 5.31 28.09 17.84
C ASN A 77 5.98 27.61 19.13
N LEU A 78 5.25 26.80 19.90
CA LEU A 78 5.65 26.22 21.18
C LEU A 78 5.52 24.68 21.18
N TYR A 79 5.46 24.07 20.00
CA TYR A 79 5.15 22.65 19.81
C TYR A 79 6.22 21.72 20.41
N GLU A 80 5.83 20.50 20.81
CA GLU A 80 6.74 19.48 21.36
C GLU A 80 7.60 20.01 22.53
N ALA A 81 7.00 20.83 23.40
CA ALA A 81 7.61 21.29 24.64
C ALA A 81 6.62 21.09 25.80
N PRO A 82 7.08 20.73 27.01
CA PRO A 82 6.22 20.38 28.14
C PRO A 82 5.49 21.58 28.80
N PHE A 83 5.08 22.60 28.05
CA PHE A 83 4.22 23.68 28.52
C PHE A 83 2.88 23.14 29.04
N ASP A 84 2.41 23.68 30.17
CA ASP A 84 1.20 23.21 30.86
C ASP A 84 0.27 24.37 31.25
N GLY A 85 -0.76 24.09 32.07
CA GLY A 85 -1.77 25.08 32.44
C GLY A 85 -2.69 25.49 31.27
N PRO A 86 -3.59 26.46 31.49
CA PRO A 86 -4.51 26.95 30.48
C PRO A 86 -3.89 27.96 29.52
N ILE A 87 -4.48 28.10 28.34
CA ILE A 87 -4.25 29.24 27.45
C ILE A 87 -4.79 30.52 28.14
N PRO A 88 -3.97 31.54 28.40
CA PRO A 88 -4.44 32.82 28.94
C PRO A 88 -5.44 33.52 28.01
N GLU A 89 -6.48 34.15 28.58
CA GLU A 89 -7.45 34.94 27.80
C GLU A 89 -6.78 36.12 27.07
N GLU A 90 -5.68 36.63 27.63
CA GLU A 90 -4.88 37.73 27.09
C GLU A 90 -4.26 37.40 25.72
N LEU A 91 -4.12 36.13 25.35
CA LEU A 91 -3.69 35.73 23.99
C LEU A 91 -4.66 36.22 22.91
N GLY A 92 -5.92 36.50 23.25
CA GLY A 92 -6.89 37.14 22.37
C GLY A 92 -6.50 38.56 21.92
N ASN A 93 -5.51 39.20 22.55
CA ASN A 93 -5.01 40.52 22.15
C ASN A 93 -4.05 40.48 20.94
N LEU A 94 -3.59 39.30 20.52
CA LEU A 94 -2.61 39.12 19.45
C LEU A 94 -3.23 39.28 18.05
N THR A 95 -3.87 40.40 17.77
CA THR A 95 -4.71 40.60 16.56
C THR A 95 -3.97 40.47 15.21
N GLU A 96 -2.64 40.52 15.18
CA GLU A 96 -1.83 40.21 13.97
C GLU A 96 -1.47 38.72 13.80
N LEU A 97 -1.84 37.85 14.76
CA LEU A 97 -1.45 36.44 14.78
C LEU A 97 -2.03 35.69 13.59
N ARG A 98 -1.19 34.90 12.93
CA ARG A 98 -1.51 34.11 11.74
C ARG A 98 -1.37 32.62 11.98
N GLU A 99 -0.43 32.24 12.84
CA GLU A 99 -0.12 30.85 13.16
C GLU A 99 0.01 30.69 14.68
N LEU A 100 -0.77 29.76 15.23
CA LEU A 100 -0.65 29.28 16.60
C LEU A 100 -0.38 27.78 16.55
N ASN A 101 0.86 27.38 16.86
CA ASN A 101 1.25 25.98 16.93
C ASN A 101 1.70 25.62 18.35
N ILE A 102 0.87 24.86 19.04
CA ILE A 102 1.06 24.36 20.40
C ILE A 102 0.82 22.84 20.44
N ARG A 103 1.11 22.16 19.34
CA ARG A 103 0.98 20.70 19.21
C ARG A 103 1.87 19.96 20.21
N ASP A 104 1.37 18.85 20.74
CA ASP A 104 2.12 17.91 21.59
C ASP A 104 2.77 18.62 22.78
N THR A 105 1.94 19.34 23.54
CA THR A 105 2.31 19.95 24.81
C THR A 105 1.47 19.35 25.93
N ARG A 106 1.47 19.94 27.13
CA ARG A 106 0.67 19.49 28.28
C ARG A 106 -0.41 20.49 28.66
N ILE A 107 -0.71 21.44 27.78
CA ILE A 107 -1.72 22.49 27.99
C ILE A 107 -3.08 21.84 28.27
N GLU A 108 -3.79 22.40 29.25
CA GLU A 108 -5.03 21.85 29.79
C GLU A 108 -6.10 22.94 30.00
N GLY A 109 -7.30 22.54 30.42
CA GLY A 109 -8.42 23.48 30.59
C GLY A 109 -9.16 23.77 29.29
N PRO A 110 -10.10 24.73 29.28
CA PRO A 110 -10.89 25.08 28.10
C PRO A 110 -10.11 25.92 27.10
N LEU A 111 -10.48 25.81 25.82
CA LEU A 111 -10.12 26.79 24.80
C LEU A 111 -10.82 28.13 25.14
N PRO A 112 -10.10 29.25 25.31
CA PRO A 112 -10.72 30.52 25.63
C PRO A 112 -11.45 31.11 24.42
N GLY A 113 -12.66 31.63 24.65
CA GLY A 113 -13.44 32.30 23.61
C GLY A 113 -12.75 33.54 23.02
N ALA A 114 -11.83 34.16 23.78
CA ALA A 114 -11.03 35.29 23.32
C ALA A 114 -10.16 34.98 22.08
N LEU A 115 -9.83 33.71 21.81
CA LEU A 115 -9.14 33.33 20.56
C LEU A 115 -9.98 33.68 19.32
N GLY A 116 -11.30 33.76 19.44
CA GLY A 116 -12.19 34.20 18.36
C GLY A 116 -11.99 35.66 17.91
N ALA A 117 -11.23 36.48 18.66
CA ALA A 117 -10.89 37.85 18.27
C ALA A 117 -9.73 37.94 17.26
N LEU A 118 -9.04 36.82 16.98
CA LEU A 118 -7.82 36.78 16.16
C LEU A 118 -8.14 36.67 14.66
N GLU A 119 -8.77 37.70 14.06
CA GLU A 119 -9.27 37.67 12.68
C GLU A 119 -8.22 37.44 11.57
N GLU A 120 -6.92 37.61 11.87
CA GLU A 120 -5.83 37.32 10.94
C GLU A 120 -5.35 35.86 10.96
N LEU A 121 -5.86 35.06 11.91
CA LEU A 121 -5.42 33.69 12.16
C LEU A 121 -5.77 32.78 10.98
N ARG A 122 -4.80 31.96 10.59
CA ARG A 122 -4.87 31.04 9.43
C ARG A 122 -4.70 29.60 9.85
N GLU A 123 -3.96 29.36 10.92
CA GLU A 123 -3.68 28.03 11.43
C GLU A 123 -3.73 28.00 12.95
N ILE A 124 -4.53 27.07 13.47
CA ILE A 124 -4.46 26.59 14.85
C ILE A 124 -4.09 25.13 14.78
N ASN A 125 -2.89 24.81 15.28
CA ASN A 125 -2.45 23.44 15.48
C ASN A 125 -2.21 23.19 16.98
N ALA A 126 -3.11 22.43 17.60
CA ALA A 126 -3.09 22.16 19.03
C ALA A 126 -3.41 20.69 19.34
N ASP A 127 -3.05 19.77 18.43
CA ASP A 127 -3.24 18.34 18.67
C ASP A 127 -2.38 17.80 19.81
N ARG A 128 -2.78 16.65 20.37
CA ARG A 128 -2.05 15.94 21.46
C ARG A 128 -1.86 16.81 22.69
N ASN A 129 -2.96 17.33 23.23
CA ASN A 129 -2.98 18.15 24.43
C ASN A 129 -4.01 17.61 25.45
N ARG A 130 -4.37 18.42 26.45
CA ARG A 130 -5.37 18.06 27.48
C ARG A 130 -6.54 19.05 27.50
N PHE A 131 -6.83 19.70 26.38
CA PHE A 131 -7.97 20.63 26.27
C PHE A 131 -9.27 19.93 26.64
N SER A 132 -10.14 20.62 27.38
CA SER A 132 -11.37 20.06 27.94
C SER A 132 -12.53 21.04 27.85
N GLY A 133 -13.77 20.57 28.02
CA GLY A 133 -14.95 21.41 27.84
C GLY A 133 -15.32 21.61 26.36
N PRO A 134 -16.33 22.46 26.07
CA PRO A 134 -16.85 22.65 24.72
C PRO A 134 -15.92 23.49 23.85
N LEU A 135 -16.04 23.33 22.53
CA LEU A 135 -15.48 24.29 21.58
C LEU A 135 -16.25 25.62 21.73
N PRO A 136 -15.55 26.76 21.90
CA PRO A 136 -16.21 28.06 21.95
C PRO A 136 -16.79 28.44 20.58
N ALA A 137 -18.03 28.93 20.57
CA ALA A 137 -18.72 29.37 19.35
C ALA A 137 -17.99 30.55 18.68
N GLU A 138 -17.25 31.34 19.47
CA GLU A 138 -16.45 32.47 19.02
C GLU A 138 -15.36 32.07 18.01
N LEU A 139 -14.94 30.80 17.95
CA LEU A 139 -14.02 30.34 16.90
C LEU A 139 -14.62 30.51 15.49
N GLY A 140 -15.95 30.53 15.36
CA GLY A 140 -16.63 30.83 14.10
C GLY A 140 -16.35 32.23 13.55
N ASN A 141 -15.77 33.14 14.34
CA ASN A 141 -15.38 34.48 13.87
C ASN A 141 -14.06 34.49 13.08
N LEU A 142 -13.31 33.39 13.06
CA LEU A 142 -12.00 33.29 12.42
C LEU A 142 -12.09 33.11 10.90
N GLY A 143 -12.69 34.06 10.20
CA GLY A 143 -12.98 33.97 8.76
C GLY A 143 -11.77 33.83 7.82
N ARG A 144 -10.53 33.87 8.34
CA ARG A 144 -9.29 33.58 7.60
C ARG A 144 -8.67 32.22 7.90
N LEU A 145 -9.24 31.46 8.82
CA LEU A 145 -8.72 30.17 9.26
C LEU A 145 -8.78 29.17 8.10
N ARG A 146 -7.68 28.45 7.90
CA ARG A 146 -7.49 27.38 6.90
C ARG A 146 -7.30 26.03 7.56
N VAL A 147 -6.62 25.99 8.70
CA VAL A 147 -6.35 24.75 9.45
C VAL A 147 -6.83 24.91 10.89
N LEU A 148 -7.70 24.00 11.32
CA LEU A 148 -8.10 23.81 12.71
C LEU A 148 -7.85 22.36 13.10
N ASN A 149 -6.73 22.10 13.77
CA ASN A 149 -6.39 20.78 14.30
C ASN A 149 -6.40 20.81 15.83
N LEU A 150 -7.40 20.15 16.42
CA LEU A 150 -7.57 19.98 17.87
C LEU A 150 -7.67 18.49 18.23
N SER A 151 -7.13 17.61 17.38
CA SER A 151 -7.21 16.16 17.57
C SER A 151 -6.44 15.69 18.82
N ASP A 152 -6.79 14.51 19.34
CA ASP A 152 -6.15 13.90 20.53
C ASP A 152 -6.15 14.83 21.75
N ASN A 153 -7.37 15.13 22.21
CA ASN A 153 -7.65 16.01 23.34
C ASN A 153 -8.81 15.44 24.19
N ARG A 154 -9.40 16.25 25.07
CA ARG A 154 -10.53 15.87 25.94
C ARG A 154 -11.73 16.80 25.75
N LEU A 155 -11.85 17.43 24.58
CA LEU A 155 -12.93 18.34 24.24
C LEU A 155 -14.26 17.60 24.29
N ALA A 156 -15.31 18.22 24.82
CA ALA A 156 -16.59 17.58 25.09
C ALA A 156 -17.77 18.52 24.91
N GLY A 157 -18.96 17.98 24.64
CA GLY A 157 -20.13 18.79 24.30
C GLY A 157 -20.35 18.91 22.79
N PRO A 158 -21.41 19.61 22.35
CA PRO A 158 -21.76 19.72 20.94
C PRO A 158 -20.81 20.61 20.14
N LEU A 159 -20.71 20.33 18.84
CA LEU A 159 -20.10 21.25 17.88
C LEU A 159 -20.97 22.52 17.75
N PRO A 160 -20.39 23.72 17.86
CA PRO A 160 -21.13 24.96 17.63
C PRO A 160 -21.42 25.13 16.13
N ALA A 161 -22.66 25.54 15.80
CA ALA A 161 -23.09 25.78 14.43
C ALA A 161 -22.28 26.91 13.75
N GLU A 162 -21.74 27.84 14.55
CA GLU A 162 -20.90 28.94 14.13
C GLU A 162 -19.61 28.49 13.43
N LEU A 163 -19.17 27.23 13.59
CA LEU A 163 -18.06 26.69 12.79
C LEU A 163 -18.34 26.74 11.29
N GLY A 164 -19.61 26.67 10.86
CA GLY A 164 -20.01 26.81 9.46
C GLY A 164 -19.61 28.16 8.84
N ASN A 165 -19.34 29.19 9.65
CA ASN A 165 -18.90 30.51 9.16
C ASN A 165 -17.45 30.51 8.64
N LEU A 166 -16.69 29.43 8.85
CA LEU A 166 -15.28 29.32 8.46
C LEU A 166 -15.11 28.98 6.98
N GLY A 167 -15.67 29.76 6.07
CA GLY A 167 -15.69 29.49 4.61
C GLY A 167 -14.31 29.45 3.91
N ARG A 168 -13.20 29.59 4.64
CA ARG A 168 -11.82 29.39 4.15
C ARG A 168 -11.13 28.16 4.74
N LEU A 169 -11.80 27.43 5.63
CA LEU A 169 -11.25 26.26 6.28
C LEU A 169 -11.03 25.16 5.23
N GLU A 170 -9.83 24.61 5.23
CA GLU A 170 -9.38 23.53 4.34
C GLU A 170 -9.26 22.22 5.13
N VAL A 171 -8.83 22.29 6.40
CA VAL A 171 -8.66 21.13 7.28
C VAL A 171 -9.37 21.36 8.60
N LEU A 172 -10.30 20.46 8.92
CA LEU A 172 -10.92 20.34 10.24
C LEU A 172 -10.59 18.96 10.82
N ASP A 173 -9.76 18.92 11.86
CA ASP A 173 -9.45 17.69 12.59
C ASP A 173 -9.79 17.82 14.07
N LEU A 174 -10.83 17.10 14.50
CA LEU A 174 -11.31 17.01 15.87
C LEU A 174 -11.28 15.55 16.38
N SER A 175 -10.51 14.69 15.73
CA SER A 175 -10.43 13.26 16.04
C SER A 175 -9.97 13.00 17.47
N TYR A 176 -10.35 11.85 18.06
CA TYR A 176 -9.93 11.44 19.41
C TYR A 176 -10.26 12.49 20.47
N ASN A 177 -11.54 12.83 20.58
CA ASN A 177 -12.07 13.71 21.59
C ASN A 177 -13.31 13.05 22.25
N ARG A 178 -14.13 13.84 22.94
CA ARG A 178 -15.38 13.40 23.60
C ARG A 178 -16.55 14.26 23.13
N ILE A 179 -16.52 14.73 21.89
CA ILE A 179 -17.55 15.58 21.29
C ILE A 179 -18.85 14.79 21.21
N THR A 180 -19.96 15.40 21.62
CA THR A 180 -21.29 14.78 21.67
C THR A 180 -22.30 15.53 20.81
N GLY A 181 -23.57 15.11 20.79
CA GLY A 181 -24.63 15.82 20.08
C GLY A 181 -24.57 15.62 18.55
N PRO A 182 -25.55 16.17 17.82
CA PRO A 182 -25.63 16.03 16.37
C PRO A 182 -24.62 16.91 15.63
N LEU A 183 -24.27 16.51 14.41
CA LEU A 183 -23.56 17.38 13.48
C LEU A 183 -24.45 18.57 13.09
N PRO A 184 -23.98 19.82 13.23
CA PRO A 184 -24.69 20.99 12.74
C PRO A 184 -24.80 20.97 11.21
N PRO A 185 -25.99 21.17 10.62
CA PRO A 185 -26.16 21.33 9.17
C PRO A 185 -25.30 22.45 8.58
N GLU A 186 -25.00 23.48 9.36
CA GLU A 186 -24.17 24.62 8.97
C GLU A 186 -22.74 24.23 8.56
N LEU A 187 -22.26 23.04 8.94
CA LEU A 187 -20.97 22.53 8.44
C LEU A 187 -20.96 22.36 6.92
N GLY A 188 -22.10 22.22 6.26
CA GLY A 188 -22.22 22.24 4.80
C GLY A 188 -21.73 23.53 4.14
N GLN A 189 -21.64 24.64 4.89
CA GLN A 189 -21.23 25.96 4.40
C GLN A 189 -19.71 26.13 4.28
N LEU A 190 -18.92 25.10 4.65
CA LEU A 190 -17.46 25.14 4.57
C LEU A 190 -16.96 24.94 3.13
N GLU A 191 -17.15 25.95 2.28
CA GLU A 191 -16.92 25.91 0.82
C GLU A 191 -15.53 25.46 0.37
N ARG A 192 -14.52 25.52 1.25
CA ARG A 192 -13.12 25.19 0.95
C ARG A 192 -12.62 23.94 1.67
N LEU A 193 -13.46 23.26 2.42
CA LEU A 193 -13.02 22.15 3.24
C LEU A 193 -12.57 20.99 2.34
N GLU A 194 -11.33 20.55 2.51
CA GLU A 194 -10.76 19.41 1.80
C GLU A 194 -10.77 18.14 2.68
N VAL A 195 -10.54 18.31 3.99
CA VAL A 195 -10.41 17.21 4.95
C VAL A 195 -11.24 17.48 6.20
N MET A 196 -12.15 16.55 6.51
CA MET A 196 -12.92 16.52 7.75
C MET A 196 -12.64 15.22 8.52
N GLN A 197 -12.01 15.32 9.69
CA GLN A 197 -11.70 14.19 10.56
C GLN A 197 -12.40 14.36 11.91
N LEU A 198 -13.38 13.49 12.17
CA LEU A 198 -14.21 13.48 13.38
C LEU A 198 -14.19 12.11 14.08
N ARG A 199 -13.24 11.24 13.71
CA ARG A 199 -13.18 9.86 14.22
C ARG A 199 -12.99 9.79 15.73
N ASP A 200 -13.44 8.70 16.34
CA ASP A 200 -13.20 8.41 17.75
C ASP A 200 -13.75 9.55 18.66
N ASN A 201 -15.06 9.77 18.57
CA ASN A 201 -15.83 10.74 19.35
C ASN A 201 -17.15 10.11 19.83
N MET A 202 -18.09 10.91 20.33
CA MET A 202 -19.42 10.48 20.79
C MET A 202 -20.54 11.23 20.03
N ILE A 203 -20.29 11.61 18.77
CA ILE A 203 -21.23 12.36 17.93
C ILE A 203 -22.44 11.44 17.64
N GLU A 204 -23.64 11.98 17.82
CA GLU A 204 -24.89 11.21 17.76
C GLU A 204 -25.85 11.75 16.69
N GLY A 205 -26.97 11.05 16.48
CA GLY A 205 -28.01 11.50 15.55
C GLY A 205 -27.68 11.26 14.07
N PRO A 206 -28.55 11.72 13.15
CA PRO A 206 -28.38 11.52 11.72
C PRO A 206 -27.36 12.45 11.10
N LEU A 207 -26.76 12.00 9.99
CA LEU A 207 -25.96 12.88 9.13
C LEU A 207 -26.89 13.92 8.45
N PRO A 208 -26.56 15.22 8.52
CA PRO A 208 -27.30 16.24 7.80
C PRO A 208 -27.10 16.11 6.29
N GLY A 209 -28.16 16.33 5.52
CA GLY A 209 -28.09 16.27 4.05
C GLY A 209 -27.27 17.42 3.46
N GLU A 210 -27.15 18.51 4.19
CA GLU A 210 -26.38 19.71 3.90
C GLU A 210 -24.87 19.44 3.79
N LEU A 211 -24.35 18.32 4.33
CA LEU A 211 -22.98 17.89 4.05
C LEU A 211 -22.73 17.65 2.56
N GLY A 212 -23.79 17.42 1.78
CA GLY A 212 -23.77 17.39 0.33
C GLY A 212 -23.23 18.66 -0.35
N GLU A 213 -23.23 19.80 0.34
CA GLU A 213 -22.79 21.10 -0.17
C GLU A 213 -21.26 21.30 -0.09
N LEU A 214 -20.54 20.32 0.47
CA LEU A 214 -19.09 20.33 0.63
C LEU A 214 -18.35 19.92 -0.66
N ASP A 215 -18.44 20.77 -1.69
CA ASP A 215 -17.94 20.50 -3.04
C ASP A 215 -16.42 20.25 -3.13
N ALA A 216 -15.64 20.85 -2.22
CA ALA A 216 -14.18 20.73 -2.21
C ALA A 216 -13.66 19.52 -1.40
N THR A 217 -14.53 18.84 -0.65
CA THR A 217 -14.08 17.83 0.31
C THR A 217 -13.64 16.55 -0.37
N LEU A 218 -12.43 16.10 -0.03
CA LEU A 218 -11.79 14.91 -0.56
C LEU A 218 -11.85 13.74 0.42
N TRP A 219 -11.84 14.03 1.72
CA TRP A 219 -11.84 12.99 2.76
C TRP A 219 -12.69 13.37 3.96
N ILE A 220 -13.67 12.52 4.26
CA ILE A 220 -14.42 12.52 5.50
C ILE A 220 -14.16 11.23 6.28
N SER A 221 -13.84 11.36 7.56
CA SER A 221 -13.84 10.24 8.50
C SER A 221 -14.68 10.56 9.72
N MET A 222 -15.72 9.77 9.95
CA MET A 222 -16.60 9.83 11.12
C MET A 222 -16.73 8.47 11.80
N ARG A 223 -15.75 7.59 11.59
CA ARG A 223 -15.72 6.27 12.21
C ARG A 223 -15.73 6.38 13.75
N ASP A 224 -16.15 5.32 14.43
CA ASP A 224 -16.08 5.22 15.89
C ASP A 224 -16.82 6.38 16.58
N ASN A 225 -18.12 6.48 16.30
CA ASN A 225 -19.05 7.47 16.86
C ASN A 225 -20.40 6.81 17.19
N ALA A 226 -21.43 7.60 17.50
CA ALA A 226 -22.81 7.15 17.75
C ALA A 226 -23.80 7.65 16.68
N LEU A 227 -23.34 7.82 15.44
CA LEU A 227 -24.20 8.24 14.32
C LEU A 227 -25.32 7.22 14.08
N SER A 228 -26.48 7.72 13.67
CA SER A 228 -27.71 6.92 13.57
C SER A 228 -28.53 7.22 12.32
N GLY A 229 -29.43 6.32 11.95
CA GLY A 229 -30.34 6.50 10.81
C GLY A 229 -29.65 6.33 9.46
N PRO A 230 -30.33 6.65 8.34
CA PRO A 230 -29.82 6.41 7.00
C PRO A 230 -28.78 7.46 6.58
N LEU A 231 -27.94 7.11 5.60
CA LEU A 231 -27.19 8.12 4.85
C LEU A 231 -28.19 9.03 4.11
N PRO A 232 -28.07 10.36 4.21
CA PRO A 232 -28.97 11.28 3.53
C PRO A 232 -28.71 11.28 2.02
N PRO A 233 -29.75 11.28 1.16
CA PRO A 233 -29.57 11.40 -0.29
C PRO A 233 -28.77 12.63 -0.72
N GLY A 234 -28.85 13.72 0.04
CA GLY A 234 -28.10 14.95 -0.22
C GLY A 234 -26.58 14.76 -0.25
N LEU A 235 -26.04 13.73 0.42
CA LEU A 235 -24.60 13.42 0.41
C LEU A 235 -24.04 13.17 -0.99
N ALA A 236 -24.90 12.80 -1.94
CA ALA A 236 -24.57 12.65 -3.36
C ALA A 236 -24.05 13.93 -4.03
N GLY A 237 -24.27 15.10 -3.43
CA GLY A 237 -23.73 16.38 -3.90
C GLY A 237 -22.20 16.51 -3.76
N MET A 238 -21.55 15.68 -2.94
CA MET A 238 -20.10 15.73 -2.72
C MET A 238 -19.31 15.10 -3.88
N GLU A 239 -19.32 15.72 -5.05
CA GLU A 239 -18.75 15.17 -6.29
C GLU A 239 -17.22 14.93 -6.23
N SER A 240 -16.51 15.67 -5.39
CA SER A 240 -15.04 15.56 -5.21
C SER A 240 -14.63 14.50 -4.18
N LEU A 241 -15.57 13.92 -3.43
CA LEU A 241 -15.24 13.05 -2.30
C LEU A 241 -14.54 11.78 -2.77
N ILE A 242 -13.36 11.51 -2.22
CA ILE A 242 -12.54 10.33 -2.53
C ILE A 242 -12.74 9.26 -1.45
N ARG A 243 -12.83 9.67 -0.18
CA ARG A 243 -12.87 8.76 0.97
C ARG A 243 -14.00 9.13 1.94
N LEU A 244 -14.89 8.17 2.18
CA LEU A 244 -15.93 8.25 3.20
C LEU A 244 -15.79 7.08 4.18
N HIS A 245 -15.42 7.37 5.42
CA HIS A 245 -15.25 6.37 6.49
C HIS A 245 -16.32 6.61 7.56
N VAL A 246 -17.24 5.65 7.73
CA VAL A 246 -18.38 5.72 8.68
C VAL A 246 -18.52 4.44 9.53
N GLN A 247 -17.53 3.54 9.48
CA GLN A 247 -17.54 2.29 10.23
C GLN A 247 -17.63 2.50 11.76
N TYR A 248 -18.03 1.45 12.49
CA TYR A 248 -18.24 1.52 13.94
C TYR A 248 -19.23 2.61 14.37
N ASN A 249 -20.36 2.67 13.65
CA ASN A 249 -21.54 3.47 14.01
C ASN A 249 -22.75 2.53 13.94
N PRO A 250 -23.03 1.73 14.99
CA PRO A 250 -23.96 0.61 14.91
C PRO A 250 -25.40 1.02 14.62
N GLU A 251 -25.79 2.24 14.99
CA GLU A 251 -27.14 2.79 14.77
C GLU A 251 -27.32 3.40 13.37
N LEU A 252 -26.22 3.63 12.64
CA LEU A 252 -26.24 4.12 11.26
C LEU A 252 -26.78 2.97 10.38
N SER A 253 -27.97 3.13 9.83
CA SER A 253 -28.76 2.00 9.33
C SER A 253 -29.69 2.35 8.18
N GLY A 254 -30.06 1.34 7.40
CA GLY A 254 -30.97 1.50 6.26
C GLY A 254 -30.29 1.40 4.90
N PRO A 255 -31.07 1.49 3.81
CA PRO A 255 -30.55 1.35 2.46
C PRO A 255 -29.65 2.53 2.09
N LEU A 256 -28.57 2.25 1.37
CA LEU A 256 -27.80 3.27 0.66
C LEU A 256 -28.71 3.99 -0.34
N PRO A 257 -28.73 5.34 -0.35
CA PRO A 257 -29.52 6.08 -1.31
C PRO A 257 -28.97 5.91 -2.74
N SER A 258 -29.87 5.71 -3.70
CA SER A 258 -29.56 5.55 -5.12
C SER A 258 -28.77 6.73 -5.70
N GLU A 259 -28.96 7.91 -5.11
CA GLU A 259 -28.32 9.17 -5.47
C GLU A 259 -26.80 9.10 -5.33
N LEU A 260 -26.25 8.26 -4.44
CA LEU A 260 -24.79 8.12 -4.28
C LEU A 260 -24.09 7.66 -5.56
N THR A 261 -24.82 7.08 -6.52
CA THR A 261 -24.30 6.70 -7.84
C THR A 261 -23.70 7.88 -8.63
N SER A 262 -24.04 9.13 -8.29
CA SER A 262 -23.40 10.32 -8.88
C SER A 262 -21.98 10.59 -8.38
N MET A 263 -21.55 9.95 -7.29
CA MET A 263 -20.24 10.21 -6.66
C MET A 263 -19.12 9.45 -7.39
N LEU A 264 -18.77 9.92 -8.59
CA LEU A 264 -17.81 9.25 -9.48
C LEU A 264 -16.34 9.31 -8.99
N SER A 265 -16.03 10.25 -8.11
CA SER A 265 -14.70 10.40 -7.50
C SER A 265 -14.46 9.47 -6.32
N LEU A 266 -15.53 8.87 -5.77
CA LEU A 266 -15.41 8.03 -4.59
C LEU A 266 -14.56 6.80 -4.90
N ARG A 267 -13.54 6.59 -4.07
CA ARG A 267 -12.61 5.46 -4.16
C ARG A 267 -12.68 4.59 -2.92
N GLU A 268 -13.02 5.16 -1.77
CA GLU A 268 -13.12 4.42 -0.52
C GLU A 268 -14.45 4.72 0.18
N LEU A 269 -15.21 3.66 0.45
CA LEU A 269 -16.41 3.70 1.28
C LEU A 269 -16.28 2.61 2.35
N ILE A 270 -15.96 3.01 3.57
CA ILE A 270 -15.74 2.09 4.69
C ILE A 270 -16.94 2.20 5.64
N ALA A 271 -17.75 1.14 5.72
CA ALA A 271 -19.03 1.17 6.45
C ALA A 271 -19.35 -0.13 7.22
N TYR A 272 -18.33 -0.94 7.55
CA TYR A 272 -18.53 -2.12 8.40
C TYR A 272 -18.94 -1.73 9.83
N GLU A 273 -19.59 -2.64 10.56
CA GLU A 273 -20.12 -2.35 11.91
C GLU A 273 -21.11 -1.17 11.90
N THR A 274 -21.94 -1.14 10.85
CA THR A 274 -23.13 -0.29 10.72
C THR A 274 -24.31 -1.18 10.30
N GLY A 275 -25.52 -0.68 10.45
CA GLY A 275 -26.73 -1.30 9.90
C GLY A 275 -27.00 -0.95 8.42
N LEU A 276 -26.10 -0.26 7.74
CA LEU A 276 -26.27 0.13 6.33
C LEU A 276 -26.32 -1.09 5.42
N CYS A 277 -27.09 -0.99 4.34
CA CYS A 277 -27.22 -2.06 3.36
C CYS A 277 -27.34 -1.51 1.94
N ALA A 278 -26.97 -2.28 0.94
CA ALA A 278 -27.10 -1.96 -0.47
C ALA A 278 -28.38 -2.60 -1.03
N PRO A 279 -29.34 -1.80 -1.52
CA PRO A 279 -30.47 -2.29 -2.31
C PRO A 279 -30.04 -3.13 -3.52
N ASP A 280 -30.89 -4.07 -3.94
CA ASP A 280 -30.72 -4.78 -5.21
C ASP A 280 -31.13 -3.90 -6.40
N GLU A 281 -30.31 -2.90 -6.68
CA GLU A 281 -30.46 -2.01 -7.82
C GLU A 281 -29.22 -2.12 -8.72
N PRO A 282 -29.37 -2.46 -10.02
CA PRO A 282 -28.22 -2.72 -10.91
C PRO A 282 -27.23 -1.55 -11.00
N GLU A 283 -27.72 -0.32 -11.07
CA GLU A 283 -26.89 0.90 -11.17
C GLU A 283 -26.10 1.13 -9.89
N LEU A 284 -26.75 0.99 -8.73
CA LEU A 284 -26.09 1.10 -7.43
C LEU A 284 -25.05 0.00 -7.21
N ARG A 285 -25.37 -1.25 -7.57
CA ARG A 285 -24.42 -2.37 -7.51
C ARG A 285 -23.22 -2.14 -8.41
N SER A 286 -23.44 -1.64 -9.63
CA SER A 286 -22.36 -1.29 -10.56
C SER A 286 -21.48 -0.19 -9.98
N TRP A 287 -22.05 0.90 -9.50
CA TRP A 287 -21.31 1.99 -8.89
C TRP A 287 -20.52 1.53 -7.67
N LEU A 288 -21.13 0.76 -6.75
CA LEU A 288 -20.43 0.17 -5.60
C LEU A 288 -19.27 -0.73 -6.02
N ASN A 289 -19.38 -1.46 -7.13
CA ASN A 289 -18.30 -2.30 -7.64
C ASN A 289 -17.10 -1.48 -8.15
N ASP A 290 -17.33 -0.25 -8.61
CA ASP A 290 -16.27 0.65 -9.08
C ASP A 290 -15.55 1.39 -7.94
N VAL A 291 -16.15 1.43 -6.73
CA VAL A 291 -15.50 1.97 -5.53
C VAL A 291 -14.34 1.03 -5.12
N VAL A 292 -13.11 1.48 -5.39
CA VAL A 292 -11.84 0.73 -5.23
C VAL A 292 -11.74 -0.01 -3.90
N SER A 293 -12.13 0.65 -2.81
CA SER A 293 -12.16 0.10 -1.45
C SER A 293 -13.54 0.31 -0.84
N LYS A 294 -14.51 -0.49 -1.25
CA LYS A 294 -15.71 -0.70 -0.43
C LYS A 294 -15.42 -1.74 0.64
N TRP A 295 -15.69 -1.38 1.90
CA TRP A 295 -15.67 -2.33 2.99
C TRP A 295 -17.09 -2.59 3.44
N ARG A 296 -17.50 -3.82 3.22
CA ARG A 296 -18.53 -4.49 4.00
C ARG A 296 -19.90 -3.79 4.07
N ILE A 297 -20.55 -3.63 2.93
CA ILE A 297 -21.97 -3.20 2.86
C ILE A 297 -22.80 -4.39 2.42
N ARG A 298 -23.62 -4.92 3.33
CA ARG A 298 -24.49 -6.09 3.10
C ARG A 298 -25.60 -5.77 2.10
N SER A 299 -26.21 -6.78 1.47
CA SER A 299 -27.49 -6.59 0.75
C SER A 299 -28.60 -6.18 1.73
N CYS A 300 -29.59 -5.41 1.27
CA CYS A 300 -30.76 -5.04 2.08
C CYS A 300 -31.79 -6.17 2.26
N GLU A 301 -31.58 -7.36 1.70
CA GLU A 301 -32.53 -8.46 1.80
C GLU A 301 -32.73 -8.93 3.26
N ALA A 302 -34.00 -9.21 3.59
CA ALA A 302 -34.42 -9.71 4.89
C ALA A 302 -33.83 -11.11 5.15
N GLU A 303 -33.56 -11.42 6.43
CA GLU A 303 -33.09 -12.74 6.90
C GLU A 303 -33.74 -13.88 6.12
N ALA A 304 -32.99 -14.47 5.18
CA ALA A 304 -33.49 -15.56 4.36
C ALA A 304 -33.42 -16.86 5.17
N HIS A 305 -34.55 -17.58 5.26
CA HIS A 305 -34.61 -18.90 5.89
C HIS A 305 -33.90 -20.02 5.08
N ALA A 306 -33.34 -19.68 3.91
CA ALA A 306 -32.40 -20.52 3.18
C ALA A 306 -31.53 -19.61 2.29
N ASP A 307 -30.24 -19.94 2.15
CA ASP A 307 -29.29 -19.13 1.39
C ASP A 307 -28.29 -20.05 0.66
N VAL A 308 -27.70 -19.55 -0.43
CA VAL A 308 -26.81 -20.31 -1.31
C VAL A 308 -25.57 -19.50 -1.64
N PHE A 309 -24.41 -20.15 -1.49
CA PHE A 309 -23.12 -19.53 -1.78
C PHE A 309 -22.31 -20.42 -2.71
N LEU A 310 -21.67 -19.79 -3.70
CA LEU A 310 -20.65 -20.41 -4.53
C LEU A 310 -19.33 -19.70 -4.21
N ILE A 311 -18.33 -20.44 -3.70
CA ILE A 311 -17.15 -19.85 -3.06
C ILE A 311 -15.82 -20.48 -3.53
N GLN A 312 -14.78 -19.66 -3.65
CA GLN A 312 -13.40 -20.07 -4.01
C GLN A 312 -12.34 -19.72 -2.95
N ALA A 313 -12.74 -18.94 -1.95
CA ALA A 313 -11.94 -18.54 -0.82
C ALA A 313 -12.84 -18.48 0.43
N THR A 314 -12.23 -18.30 1.59
CA THR A 314 -12.95 -17.89 2.80
C THR A 314 -13.60 -16.56 2.58
N GLN A 315 -14.86 -16.42 2.98
CA GLN A 315 -15.57 -15.16 2.90
C GLN A 315 -16.72 -15.11 3.92
N SER A 316 -17.20 -13.89 4.15
CA SER A 316 -18.44 -13.64 4.89
C SER A 316 -19.67 -14.03 4.07
N THR A 317 -20.78 -14.41 4.71
CA THR A 317 -22.11 -14.39 4.08
C THR A 317 -22.46 -12.98 3.60
N GLU A 318 -22.05 -11.99 4.40
CA GLU A 318 -22.44 -10.60 4.19
C GLU A 318 -21.65 -9.96 3.04
N TYR A 319 -20.48 -10.52 2.70
CA TYR A 319 -19.49 -9.95 1.78
C TYR A 319 -18.96 -11.01 0.81
N PRO A 320 -19.78 -11.43 -0.17
CA PRO A 320 -19.34 -12.38 -1.18
C PRO A 320 -18.16 -11.82 -1.97
N VAL A 321 -17.14 -12.65 -2.19
CA VAL A 321 -15.98 -12.32 -3.02
C VAL A 321 -16.23 -12.84 -4.44
N PRO A 322 -15.94 -12.05 -5.50
CA PRO A 322 -16.12 -12.52 -6.87
C PRO A 322 -15.29 -13.77 -7.15
N LEU A 323 -15.85 -14.69 -7.94
CA LEU A 323 -15.15 -15.90 -8.38
C LEU A 323 -14.17 -15.59 -9.51
N VAL A 324 -13.04 -16.27 -9.54
CA VAL A 324 -12.11 -16.28 -10.65
C VAL A 324 -12.55 -17.32 -11.67
N ALA A 325 -12.71 -16.91 -12.92
CA ALA A 325 -13.08 -17.79 -14.03
C ALA A 325 -12.07 -18.93 -14.22
N GLY A 326 -12.54 -20.11 -14.61
CA GLY A 326 -11.68 -21.27 -14.89
C GLY A 326 -11.10 -21.97 -13.64
N ARG A 327 -11.72 -21.75 -12.47
CA ARG A 327 -11.39 -22.44 -11.22
C ARG A 327 -12.63 -23.10 -10.63
N SER A 328 -12.49 -24.31 -10.09
CA SER A 328 -13.59 -24.96 -9.37
C SER A 328 -14.06 -24.09 -8.19
N ALA A 329 -15.33 -24.19 -7.83
CA ALA A 329 -15.90 -23.50 -6.68
C ALA A 329 -16.72 -24.47 -5.83
N LEU A 330 -16.82 -24.22 -4.52
CA LEU A 330 -17.68 -24.99 -3.64
C LEU A 330 -19.06 -24.33 -3.58
N LEU A 331 -20.09 -25.10 -3.94
CA LEU A 331 -21.48 -24.74 -3.66
C LEU A 331 -21.82 -25.15 -2.22
N ARG A 332 -22.35 -24.21 -1.42
CA ARG A 332 -22.96 -24.45 -0.11
C ARG A 332 -24.39 -23.96 -0.13
N VAL A 333 -25.33 -24.85 0.16
CA VAL A 333 -26.76 -24.54 0.29
C VAL A 333 -27.16 -24.72 1.74
N PHE A 334 -27.58 -23.64 2.37
CA PHE A 334 -28.05 -23.60 3.74
C PHE A 334 -29.56 -23.71 3.77
N VAL A 335 -30.05 -24.70 4.53
CA VAL A 335 -31.48 -24.96 4.70
C VAL A 335 -31.78 -24.69 6.17
N ALA A 336 -32.66 -23.73 6.46
CA ALA A 336 -33.19 -23.52 7.81
C ALA A 336 -34.71 -23.69 7.82
N SER A 337 -35.26 -23.99 9.00
CA SER A 337 -36.70 -24.10 9.24
C SER A 337 -37.16 -23.00 10.20
N GLU A 338 -38.43 -22.61 10.12
CA GLU A 338 -39.01 -21.62 11.03
C GLU A 338 -39.14 -22.13 12.49
N LYS A 339 -38.94 -23.43 12.70
CA LYS A 339 -39.10 -24.14 13.98
C LYS A 339 -38.07 -25.25 14.10
N GLU A 340 -37.69 -25.60 15.33
CA GLU A 340 -36.87 -26.78 15.60
C GLU A 340 -37.52 -28.06 15.04
N THR A 341 -36.72 -28.93 14.45
CA THR A 341 -37.17 -30.20 13.86
C THR A 341 -36.12 -31.29 13.99
N THR A 342 -36.56 -32.55 13.88
CA THR A 342 -35.68 -33.72 13.74
C THR A 342 -35.56 -34.19 12.28
N GLU A 343 -36.28 -33.55 11.36
CA GLU A 343 -36.11 -33.81 9.93
C GLU A 343 -34.71 -33.41 9.50
N VAL A 344 -34.10 -34.24 8.65
CA VAL A 344 -32.75 -34.03 8.16
C VAL A 344 -32.75 -33.10 6.97
N ILE A 345 -31.60 -32.46 6.70
CA ILE A 345 -31.40 -31.64 5.51
C ILE A 345 -31.79 -32.45 4.25
N PRO A 346 -32.76 -31.97 3.45
CA PRO A 346 -33.31 -32.71 2.33
C PRO A 346 -32.31 -32.78 1.15
N PRO A 347 -32.58 -33.63 0.13
CA PRO A 347 -31.81 -33.55 -1.10
C PRO A 347 -31.99 -32.17 -1.75
N VAL A 348 -30.94 -31.71 -2.43
CA VAL A 348 -30.89 -30.41 -3.11
C VAL A 348 -30.45 -30.61 -4.54
N ARG A 349 -31.06 -29.89 -5.49
CA ARG A 349 -30.60 -29.80 -6.87
C ARG A 349 -30.14 -28.38 -7.16
N ALA A 350 -28.93 -28.23 -7.67
CA ALA A 350 -28.46 -26.94 -8.18
C ALA A 350 -28.23 -27.02 -9.69
N THR A 351 -28.75 -26.04 -10.42
CA THR A 351 -28.67 -25.94 -11.88
C THR A 351 -28.09 -24.59 -12.28
N PHE A 352 -27.11 -24.62 -13.17
CA PHE A 352 -26.31 -23.48 -13.59
C PHE A 352 -26.58 -23.13 -15.05
N PHE A 353 -26.61 -21.85 -15.36
CA PHE A 353 -26.94 -21.33 -16.67
C PHE A 353 -25.93 -20.27 -17.13
N VAL A 354 -25.72 -20.16 -18.44
CA VAL A 354 -25.03 -19.05 -19.09
C VAL A 354 -25.85 -18.66 -20.32
N ASP A 355 -26.12 -17.37 -20.49
CA ASP A 355 -26.93 -16.83 -21.59
C ASP A 355 -28.28 -17.56 -21.77
N GLY A 356 -28.94 -17.89 -20.66
CA GLY A 356 -30.23 -18.58 -20.68
C GLY A 356 -30.14 -20.11 -20.79
N SER A 357 -29.01 -20.68 -21.21
CA SER A 357 -28.81 -22.11 -21.48
C SER A 357 -28.22 -22.85 -20.28
N GLU A 358 -28.73 -24.04 -19.96
CA GLU A 358 -28.19 -24.89 -18.89
C GLU A 358 -26.80 -25.40 -19.27
N VAL A 359 -25.83 -25.16 -18.39
CA VAL A 359 -24.42 -25.59 -18.57
C VAL A 359 -24.01 -26.70 -17.61
N HIS A 360 -24.64 -26.80 -16.45
CA HIS A 360 -24.34 -27.82 -15.44
C HIS A 360 -25.52 -28.03 -14.49
N SER A 361 -25.66 -29.25 -13.96
CA SER A 361 -26.60 -29.54 -12.89
C SER A 361 -26.00 -30.60 -11.95
N VAL A 362 -26.21 -30.42 -10.65
CA VAL A 362 -25.73 -31.34 -9.60
C VAL A 362 -26.85 -31.67 -8.63
N ASP A 363 -27.02 -32.97 -8.36
CA ASP A 363 -27.92 -33.49 -7.33
C ASP A 363 -27.11 -33.80 -6.06
N ILE A 364 -27.41 -33.11 -4.97
CA ILE A 364 -26.80 -33.29 -3.65
C ILE A 364 -27.74 -34.18 -2.81
N PRO A 365 -27.27 -35.33 -2.31
CA PRO A 365 -28.11 -36.22 -1.50
C PRO A 365 -28.48 -35.58 -0.16
N ALA A 366 -29.53 -36.11 0.48
CA ALA A 366 -29.92 -35.70 1.82
C ALA A 366 -28.78 -35.86 2.83
N GLY A 367 -28.68 -34.91 3.75
CA GLY A 367 -27.72 -34.95 4.84
C GLY A 367 -28.13 -35.90 5.97
N SER A 368 -27.26 -36.02 6.97
CA SER A 368 -27.54 -36.75 8.21
C SER A 368 -27.94 -35.85 9.39
N SER A 369 -27.73 -34.55 9.25
CA SER A 369 -27.96 -33.57 10.31
C SER A 369 -29.39 -33.02 10.26
N PRO A 370 -30.01 -32.71 11.41
CA PRO A 370 -31.30 -32.04 11.46
C PRO A 370 -31.26 -30.65 10.78
N ILE A 371 -32.38 -30.21 10.23
CA ILE A 371 -32.54 -28.84 9.73
C ILE A 371 -32.51 -27.88 10.93
N PRO A 372 -31.57 -26.90 10.97
CA PRO A 372 -31.50 -25.96 12.07
C PRO A 372 -32.58 -24.87 11.97
N ALA A 373 -32.99 -24.31 13.12
CA ALA A 373 -33.95 -23.21 13.17
C ALA A 373 -33.32 -21.85 12.79
N GLU A 374 -32.00 -21.76 12.90
CA GLU A 374 -31.20 -20.59 12.50
C GLU A 374 -30.06 -21.06 11.60
N MET A 375 -29.66 -20.22 10.65
CA MET A 375 -28.60 -20.58 9.72
C MET A 375 -27.24 -20.66 10.42
N GLN A 376 -26.67 -21.86 10.49
CA GLN A 376 -25.36 -22.09 11.10
C GLN A 376 -24.29 -22.21 10.01
N VAL A 377 -23.90 -21.07 9.45
CA VAL A 377 -23.00 -21.03 8.29
C VAL A 377 -21.59 -21.60 8.55
N GLY A 378 -21.19 -21.69 9.83
CA GLY A 378 -19.91 -22.26 10.25
C GLY A 378 -19.84 -23.78 10.33
N GLU A 379 -20.95 -24.51 10.17
CA GLU A 379 -20.97 -25.97 10.30
C GLU A 379 -21.20 -26.61 8.92
N ILE A 380 -20.22 -27.35 8.38
CA ILE A 380 -20.30 -27.91 7.01
C ILE A 380 -21.37 -28.98 6.89
N GLU A 381 -21.60 -29.76 7.94
CA GLU A 381 -22.62 -30.79 8.02
C GLU A 381 -24.04 -30.24 8.14
N LEU A 382 -24.19 -28.93 8.36
CA LEU A 382 -25.46 -28.21 8.37
C LEU A 382 -25.76 -27.52 7.02
N SER A 383 -24.98 -27.84 5.97
CA SER A 383 -25.26 -27.41 4.59
C SER A 383 -25.18 -28.57 3.59
N ALA A 384 -25.90 -28.46 2.49
CA ALA A 384 -25.74 -29.33 1.33
C ALA A 384 -24.61 -28.78 0.45
N ASN A 385 -23.57 -29.60 0.20
CA ASN A 385 -22.33 -29.14 -0.42
C ASN A 385 -21.99 -29.92 -1.70
N ALA A 386 -21.47 -29.24 -2.71
CA ALA A 386 -20.95 -29.86 -3.94
C ALA A 386 -19.79 -29.05 -4.55
N GLU A 387 -18.79 -29.74 -5.10
CA GLU A 387 -17.78 -29.09 -5.93
C GLU A 387 -18.35 -28.84 -7.33
N ILE A 388 -18.27 -27.59 -7.78
CA ILE A 388 -18.66 -27.16 -9.11
C ILE A 388 -17.40 -27.07 -9.99
N PRO A 389 -17.35 -27.77 -11.12
CA PRO A 389 -16.17 -27.82 -11.98
C PRO A 389 -15.74 -26.46 -12.53
N ALA A 390 -14.43 -26.31 -12.74
CA ALA A 390 -13.79 -25.10 -13.25
C ALA A 390 -14.35 -24.58 -14.59
N ASP A 391 -14.78 -25.47 -15.49
CA ASP A 391 -15.35 -25.13 -16.79
C ASP A 391 -16.77 -24.55 -16.72
N VAL A 392 -17.45 -24.72 -15.57
CA VAL A 392 -18.76 -24.10 -15.30
C VAL A 392 -18.57 -22.65 -14.84
N ILE A 393 -17.47 -22.35 -14.15
CA ILE A 393 -17.22 -21.03 -13.54
C ILE A 393 -16.68 -20.07 -14.60
N GLN A 394 -17.60 -19.34 -15.24
CA GLN A 394 -17.34 -18.37 -16.30
C GLN A 394 -18.19 -17.10 -16.18
N PRO A 395 -17.81 -15.97 -16.78
CA PRO A 395 -18.63 -14.74 -16.78
C PRO A 395 -20.05 -14.98 -17.28
N GLY A 396 -21.02 -14.32 -16.66
CA GLY A 396 -22.45 -14.47 -17.00
C GLY A 396 -23.13 -15.69 -16.39
N LEU A 397 -22.48 -16.38 -15.45
CA LEU A 397 -23.04 -17.52 -14.73
C LEU A 397 -24.26 -17.10 -13.88
N GLU A 398 -25.34 -17.86 -14.01
CA GLU A 398 -26.53 -17.78 -13.17
C GLU A 398 -26.78 -19.15 -12.53
N MET A 399 -27.45 -19.18 -11.37
CA MET A 399 -27.84 -20.42 -10.71
C MET A 399 -29.27 -20.42 -10.19
N VAL A 400 -29.82 -21.63 -10.08
CA VAL A 400 -31.08 -21.94 -9.40
C VAL A 400 -30.84 -23.14 -8.50
N VAL A 401 -31.35 -23.08 -7.28
CA VAL A 401 -31.34 -24.19 -6.34
C VAL A 401 -32.76 -24.60 -6.01
N GLU A 402 -33.05 -25.90 -6.13
CA GLU A 402 -34.27 -26.54 -5.68
C GLU A 402 -33.97 -27.31 -4.40
N VAL A 403 -34.69 -27.00 -3.33
CA VAL A 403 -34.55 -27.64 -2.02
C VAL A 403 -35.72 -28.61 -1.85
N ASP A 404 -35.42 -29.87 -1.52
CA ASP A 404 -36.40 -30.95 -1.44
C ASP A 404 -37.21 -31.14 -2.74
N PRO A 405 -36.55 -31.42 -3.90
CA PRO A 405 -37.23 -31.59 -5.17
C PRO A 405 -38.25 -32.76 -5.17
N ASN A 406 -38.16 -33.65 -4.18
CA ASN A 406 -39.07 -34.78 -4.01
C ASN A 406 -40.27 -34.47 -3.09
N GLY A 407 -40.30 -33.31 -2.41
CA GLY A 407 -41.39 -32.90 -1.52
C GLY A 407 -41.56 -33.81 -0.29
N THR A 408 -40.46 -34.20 0.33
CA THR A 408 -40.39 -35.10 1.48
C THR A 408 -40.46 -34.39 2.84
N VAL A 409 -40.16 -33.09 2.89
CA VAL A 409 -40.13 -32.28 4.12
C VAL A 409 -41.52 -31.75 4.48
N ASP A 410 -41.87 -31.73 5.77
CA ASP A 410 -43.14 -31.15 6.23
C ASP A 410 -43.22 -29.66 5.86
N ALA A 411 -44.21 -29.31 5.04
CA ALA A 411 -44.47 -27.92 4.63
C ALA A 411 -44.72 -26.98 5.82
N SER A 412 -45.11 -27.49 6.99
CA SER A 412 -45.32 -26.70 8.21
C SER A 412 -44.05 -26.15 8.86
N LEU A 413 -42.88 -26.64 8.42
CA LEU A 413 -41.55 -26.21 8.85
C LEU A 413 -41.05 -24.94 8.14
N GLY A 414 -41.77 -24.46 7.11
CA GLY A 414 -41.43 -23.21 6.42
C GLY A 414 -40.13 -23.25 5.62
N VAL A 415 -39.61 -24.43 5.33
CA VAL A 415 -38.37 -24.60 4.54
C VAL A 415 -38.58 -24.09 3.11
N ALA A 416 -37.69 -23.20 2.66
CA ALA A 416 -37.72 -22.68 1.29
C ALA A 416 -37.55 -23.84 0.30
N LYS A 417 -38.38 -23.88 -0.76
CA LYS A 417 -38.32 -24.93 -1.79
C LYS A 417 -37.41 -24.60 -2.96
N ARG A 418 -37.06 -23.32 -3.11
CA ARG A 418 -36.32 -22.80 -4.26
C ARG A 418 -35.59 -21.52 -3.90
N ILE A 419 -34.36 -21.39 -4.40
CA ILE A 419 -33.51 -20.20 -4.23
C ILE A 419 -32.99 -19.79 -5.62
N PRO A 420 -33.24 -18.55 -6.09
CA PRO A 420 -34.18 -17.59 -5.51
C PRO A 420 -35.62 -18.09 -5.64
N ALA A 421 -36.59 -17.47 -4.97
CA ALA A 421 -38.00 -17.88 -5.08
C ALA A 421 -38.52 -17.77 -6.53
N GLU A 422 -38.10 -16.73 -7.25
CA GLU A 422 -38.39 -16.49 -8.67
C GLU A 422 -37.12 -16.09 -9.42
N GLY A 423 -37.05 -16.38 -10.73
CA GLY A 423 -35.88 -16.02 -11.53
C GLY A 423 -34.65 -16.88 -11.24
N ARG A 424 -33.45 -16.30 -11.35
CA ARG A 424 -32.14 -16.95 -11.17
C ARG A 424 -31.22 -15.99 -10.41
N VAL A 425 -30.31 -16.53 -9.59
CA VAL A 425 -29.27 -15.74 -8.92
C VAL A 425 -28.10 -15.57 -9.87
N ALA A 426 -27.72 -14.32 -10.18
CA ALA A 426 -26.50 -14.04 -10.90
C ALA A 426 -25.28 -14.29 -10.00
N VAL A 427 -24.27 -14.97 -10.53
CA VAL A 427 -23.01 -15.24 -9.84
C VAL A 427 -21.93 -14.33 -10.40
N GLU A 428 -21.27 -13.56 -9.53
CA GLU A 428 -20.20 -12.67 -9.96
C GLU A 428 -18.93 -13.47 -10.26
N VAL A 429 -18.60 -13.60 -11.55
CA VAL A 429 -17.38 -14.27 -12.04
C VAL A 429 -16.52 -13.28 -12.83
N ARG A 430 -15.22 -13.22 -12.52
CA ARG A 430 -14.24 -12.31 -13.10
C ARG A 430 -13.14 -13.09 -13.82
N GLU A 431 -12.82 -12.67 -15.05
CA GLU A 431 -11.60 -13.10 -15.72
C GLU A 431 -10.42 -12.28 -15.20
N VAL A 432 -9.35 -12.96 -14.82
CA VAL A 432 -8.09 -12.33 -14.41
C VAL A 432 -7.02 -12.57 -15.48
N PRO A 433 -6.08 -11.62 -15.69
CA PRO A 433 -4.95 -11.84 -16.58
C PRO A 433 -4.17 -13.11 -16.21
N PRO A 434 -3.44 -13.74 -17.16
CA PRO A 434 -2.54 -14.84 -16.82
C PRO A 434 -1.43 -14.40 -15.86
N LEU A 435 -1.01 -15.21 -14.90
CA LEU A 435 0.16 -14.94 -14.08
C LEU A 435 1.39 -15.51 -14.76
N HIS A 436 2.21 -14.64 -15.34
CA HIS A 436 3.50 -15.01 -15.95
C HIS A 436 4.61 -14.95 -14.90
N LEU A 437 5.23 -16.09 -14.63
CA LEU A 437 6.29 -16.24 -13.63
C LEU A 437 7.59 -16.76 -14.28
N THR A 438 8.66 -15.97 -14.20
CA THR A 438 10.01 -16.39 -14.58
C THR A 438 10.76 -16.92 -13.36
N LEU A 439 11.20 -18.17 -13.43
CA LEU A 439 11.99 -18.81 -12.37
C LEU A 439 13.48 -18.69 -12.65
N VAL A 440 14.24 -18.16 -11.70
CA VAL A 440 15.69 -17.97 -11.80
C VAL A 440 16.40 -18.83 -10.73
N PRO A 441 17.12 -19.89 -11.12
CA PRO A 441 17.86 -20.70 -10.16
C PRO A 441 19.15 -20.00 -9.75
N LEU A 442 19.24 -19.65 -8.47
CA LEU A 442 20.37 -18.96 -7.84
C LEU A 442 21.30 -19.97 -7.14
N VAL A 443 22.56 -20.03 -7.57
CA VAL A 443 23.59 -20.89 -6.96
C VAL A 443 24.64 -20.02 -6.29
N SER A 444 24.76 -20.13 -4.97
CA SER A 444 25.79 -19.41 -4.23
C SER A 444 27.14 -20.09 -4.35
N ARG A 445 28.20 -19.30 -4.56
CA ARG A 445 29.58 -19.81 -4.56
C ARG A 445 30.00 -20.42 -3.23
N ALA A 446 29.39 -19.98 -2.12
CA ALA A 446 29.68 -20.51 -0.79
C ALA A 446 29.08 -21.90 -0.55
N ASN A 447 27.98 -22.26 -1.24
CA ASN A 447 27.23 -23.49 -0.95
C ASN A 447 27.08 -24.45 -2.16
N ASN A 448 27.27 -24.01 -3.40
CA ASN A 448 27.15 -24.80 -4.65
C ASN A 448 25.96 -25.79 -4.68
N ASP A 449 24.89 -25.52 -3.92
CA ASP A 449 23.69 -26.35 -3.89
C ASP A 449 22.91 -26.10 -5.19
N ARG A 450 22.69 -27.18 -5.95
CA ARG A 450 22.05 -27.16 -7.26
C ARG A 450 20.62 -27.72 -7.25
N GLN A 451 19.99 -27.84 -6.07
CA GLN A 451 18.59 -28.25 -5.98
C GLN A 451 17.68 -27.27 -6.74
N ALA A 452 17.93 -25.96 -6.64
CA ALA A 452 17.16 -24.95 -7.37
C ALA A 452 17.30 -25.11 -8.89
N VAL A 453 18.51 -25.42 -9.38
CA VAL A 453 18.75 -25.68 -10.81
C VAL A 453 17.96 -26.89 -11.28
N SER A 454 18.02 -27.98 -10.52
CA SER A 454 17.27 -29.22 -10.83
C SER A 454 15.75 -28.99 -10.80
N PHE A 455 15.26 -28.19 -9.85
CA PHE A 455 13.85 -27.82 -9.79
C PHE A 455 13.42 -26.99 -10.99
N VAL A 456 14.11 -25.88 -11.29
CA VAL A 456 13.73 -24.98 -12.38
C VAL A 456 13.74 -25.70 -13.74
N ALA A 457 14.72 -26.58 -13.97
CA ALA A 457 14.76 -27.38 -15.20
C ALA A 457 13.48 -28.21 -15.40
N ASN A 458 12.93 -28.77 -14.31
CA ASN A 458 11.77 -29.66 -14.32
C ASN A 458 10.44 -28.97 -13.98
N ALA A 459 10.45 -27.70 -13.59
CA ALA A 459 9.25 -26.97 -13.19
C ALA A 459 8.25 -26.90 -14.37
N THR A 460 6.99 -27.18 -14.06
CA THR A 460 5.83 -27.01 -14.94
C THR A 460 4.74 -26.29 -14.17
N GLU A 461 3.77 -25.73 -14.87
CA GLU A 461 2.62 -25.03 -14.28
C GLU A 461 1.92 -25.91 -13.23
N ASP A 462 1.83 -27.22 -13.47
CA ASP A 462 1.15 -28.20 -12.59
C ASP A 462 2.05 -28.82 -11.52
N HIS A 463 3.28 -28.32 -11.36
CA HIS A 463 4.16 -28.82 -10.32
C HIS A 463 3.58 -28.51 -8.92
N SER A 464 3.68 -29.48 -8.01
CA SER A 464 3.19 -29.39 -6.62
C SER A 464 3.70 -28.18 -5.81
N MET A 465 4.79 -27.53 -6.25
CA MET A 465 5.35 -26.35 -5.59
C MET A 465 4.51 -25.10 -5.78
N PHE A 466 3.63 -25.07 -6.79
CA PHE A 466 2.73 -23.95 -7.08
C PHE A 466 1.30 -24.22 -6.61
N PHE A 467 1.06 -25.33 -5.92
CA PHE A 467 -0.27 -25.72 -5.48
C PHE A 467 -0.90 -24.67 -4.56
N GLN A 468 -0.18 -24.19 -3.55
CA GLN A 468 -0.66 -23.12 -2.68
C GLN A 468 -0.85 -21.79 -3.43
N THR A 469 0.01 -21.45 -4.39
CA THR A 469 -0.18 -20.26 -5.24
C THR A 469 -1.49 -20.34 -6.01
N LYS A 470 -1.77 -21.48 -6.64
CA LYS A 470 -2.99 -21.71 -7.43
C LYS A 470 -4.25 -21.74 -6.58
N THR A 471 -4.15 -22.24 -5.36
CA THR A 471 -5.31 -22.42 -4.47
C THR A 471 -5.61 -21.18 -3.65
N LEU A 472 -4.60 -20.51 -3.09
CA LEU A 472 -4.78 -19.43 -2.11
C LEU A 472 -4.80 -18.03 -2.72
N LEU A 473 -4.16 -17.82 -3.88
CA LEU A 473 -4.14 -16.53 -4.56
C LEU A 473 -5.14 -16.53 -5.73
N PRO A 474 -5.72 -15.38 -6.10
CA PRO A 474 -6.65 -15.24 -7.22
C PRO A 474 -5.92 -15.28 -8.57
N VAL A 475 -5.29 -16.41 -8.86
CA VAL A 475 -4.62 -16.67 -10.13
C VAL A 475 -5.55 -17.50 -11.03
N GLY A 476 -5.75 -17.03 -12.26
CA GLY A 476 -6.45 -17.78 -13.30
C GLY A 476 -5.46 -18.66 -14.06
N GLU A 477 -5.21 -18.33 -15.33
CA GLU A 477 -4.16 -18.98 -16.11
C GLU A 477 -2.76 -18.70 -15.49
N PHE A 478 -1.91 -19.73 -15.40
CA PHE A 478 -0.57 -19.64 -14.84
C PHE A 478 0.45 -20.06 -15.91
N LYS A 479 1.53 -19.31 -16.10
CA LYS A 479 2.57 -19.58 -17.12
C LYS A 479 3.96 -19.49 -16.51
N ILE A 480 4.81 -20.47 -16.79
CA ILE A 480 6.18 -20.51 -16.26
C ILE A 480 7.21 -20.31 -17.38
N ALA A 481 8.10 -19.35 -17.19
CA ALA A 481 9.35 -19.21 -17.95
C ALA A 481 10.55 -19.65 -17.09
N LYS A 482 11.58 -20.20 -17.74
CA LYS A 482 12.78 -20.73 -17.07
C LYS A 482 13.99 -19.92 -17.49
N HIS A 483 14.68 -19.33 -16.53
CA HIS A 483 15.92 -18.61 -16.76
C HIS A 483 17.14 -19.54 -16.56
N GLY A 484 18.29 -19.17 -17.15
CA GLY A 484 19.57 -19.84 -16.92
C GLY A 484 20.04 -19.78 -15.46
N THR A 485 21.02 -20.62 -15.09
CA THR A 485 21.57 -20.59 -13.73
C THR A 485 22.37 -19.32 -13.49
N VAL A 486 22.07 -18.64 -12.39
CA VAL A 486 22.78 -17.43 -11.95
C VAL A 486 23.65 -17.78 -10.75
N THR A 487 24.92 -17.43 -10.83
CA THR A 487 25.87 -17.64 -9.73
C THR A 487 25.99 -16.36 -8.90
N ILE A 488 25.81 -16.46 -7.59
CA ILE A 488 25.83 -15.33 -6.66
C ILE A 488 26.96 -15.49 -5.63
N ASP A 489 27.54 -14.38 -5.18
CA ASP A 489 28.65 -14.37 -4.22
C ASP A 489 28.18 -14.36 -2.75
N SER A 490 26.91 -14.00 -2.51
CA SER A 490 26.31 -13.89 -1.19
C SER A 490 25.16 -14.86 -1.02
N ASN A 491 24.99 -15.39 0.20
CA ASN A 491 23.79 -16.12 0.61
C ASN A 491 22.74 -15.21 1.26
N SER A 492 23.00 -13.90 1.41
CA SER A 492 22.01 -12.95 1.93
C SER A 492 20.82 -12.87 0.99
N ILE A 493 19.62 -13.09 1.52
CA ILE A 493 18.41 -13.06 0.70
C ILE A 493 18.10 -11.66 0.14
N PHE A 494 18.50 -10.60 0.85
CA PHE A 494 18.37 -9.22 0.37
C PHE A 494 19.32 -8.93 -0.79
N ASP A 495 20.54 -9.45 -0.75
CA ASP A 495 21.50 -9.33 -1.86
C ASP A 495 20.99 -10.09 -3.09
N MET A 496 20.40 -11.27 -2.88
CA MET A 496 19.74 -12.03 -3.96
C MET A 496 18.57 -11.27 -4.57
N LEU A 497 17.74 -10.61 -3.76
CA LEU A 497 16.61 -9.81 -4.25
C LEU A 497 17.09 -8.63 -5.10
N ALA A 498 18.12 -7.93 -4.63
CA ALA A 498 18.75 -6.85 -5.38
C ALA A 498 19.35 -7.35 -6.70
N GLU A 499 19.97 -8.53 -6.70
CA GLU A 499 20.52 -9.14 -7.91
C GLU A 499 19.42 -9.57 -8.89
N MET A 500 18.33 -10.15 -8.40
CA MET A 500 17.15 -10.46 -9.21
C MET A 500 16.56 -9.21 -9.86
N GLN A 501 16.54 -8.08 -9.15
CA GLN A 501 16.12 -6.82 -9.72
C GLN A 501 17.04 -6.36 -10.85
N ARG A 502 18.36 -6.47 -10.68
CA ARG A 502 19.33 -6.14 -11.73
C ARG A 502 19.13 -7.02 -12.96
N ILE A 503 19.03 -8.33 -12.80
CA ILE A 503 18.82 -9.29 -13.90
C ILE A 503 17.55 -8.95 -14.67
N ARG A 504 16.43 -8.77 -13.96
CA ARG A 504 15.16 -8.44 -14.59
C ARG A 504 15.23 -7.11 -15.37
N ILE A 505 15.88 -6.08 -14.82
CA ILE A 505 16.06 -4.80 -15.51
C ILE A 505 16.92 -4.96 -16.76
N LEU A 506 18.05 -5.67 -16.65
CA LEU A 506 18.98 -5.92 -17.75
C LEU A 506 18.33 -6.70 -18.90
N GLU A 507 17.49 -7.66 -18.58
CA GLU A 507 16.81 -8.53 -19.54
C GLU A 507 15.48 -7.97 -20.05
N GLN A 508 15.08 -6.77 -19.59
CA GLN A 508 13.75 -6.20 -19.84
C GLN A 508 12.64 -7.21 -19.50
N GLY A 509 12.86 -7.93 -18.40
CA GLY A 509 12.00 -9.02 -17.95
C GLY A 509 10.62 -8.51 -17.60
N THR A 510 9.61 -9.01 -18.30
CA THR A 510 8.22 -8.69 -18.01
C THR A 510 7.58 -9.76 -17.09
N GLY A 511 6.37 -9.50 -16.60
CA GLY A 511 5.73 -10.37 -15.62
C GLY A 511 6.45 -10.39 -14.27
N HIS A 512 6.25 -11.47 -13.53
CA HIS A 512 6.76 -11.72 -12.17
C HIS A 512 8.01 -12.57 -12.23
N TRP A 513 9.02 -12.26 -11.41
CA TRP A 513 10.33 -12.91 -11.41
C TRP A 513 10.66 -13.44 -10.02
N MET A 514 10.97 -14.73 -9.93
CA MET A 514 11.28 -15.39 -8.67
C MET A 514 12.67 -16.04 -8.70
N GLY A 515 13.55 -15.53 -7.85
CA GLY A 515 14.83 -16.17 -7.55
C GLY A 515 14.61 -17.35 -6.61
N LEU A 516 15.22 -18.49 -6.92
CA LEU A 516 15.13 -19.70 -6.10
C LEU A 516 16.51 -20.12 -5.62
N ASN A 517 16.68 -20.22 -4.31
CA ASN A 517 17.89 -20.71 -3.68
C ASN A 517 17.55 -21.83 -2.67
N ALA A 518 18.40 -22.84 -2.54
CA ALA A 518 18.12 -23.96 -1.64
C ALA A 518 18.21 -23.59 -0.15
N VAL A 519 19.15 -22.71 0.22
CA VAL A 519 19.46 -22.37 1.62
C VAL A 519 19.85 -20.89 1.74
N PRO A 520 18.91 -19.94 1.54
CA PRO A 520 19.20 -18.53 1.77
C PRO A 520 19.48 -18.26 3.25
N SER A 521 20.34 -17.28 3.53
CA SER A 521 20.60 -16.78 4.88
C SER A 521 19.74 -15.54 5.19
N GLY A 522 19.26 -15.44 6.44
CA GLY A 522 18.40 -14.35 6.90
C GLY A 522 16.94 -14.77 7.02
N ALA A 523 16.22 -14.85 5.91
CA ALA A 523 14.80 -15.22 5.86
C ALA A 523 14.55 -16.39 4.90
N ALA A 524 13.37 -16.98 4.98
CA ALA A 524 12.93 -18.03 4.05
C ALA A 524 12.66 -17.49 2.64
N GLY A 525 12.17 -16.26 2.55
CA GLY A 525 11.78 -15.54 1.34
C GLY A 525 11.84 -14.03 1.56
N VAL A 526 11.85 -13.26 0.48
CA VAL A 526 11.68 -11.80 0.49
C VAL A 526 11.16 -11.32 -0.87
N ALA A 527 10.33 -10.28 -0.88
CA ALA A 527 9.73 -9.73 -2.10
C ALA A 527 9.50 -8.22 -2.02
N TYR A 528 9.35 -7.57 -3.18
CA TYR A 528 8.87 -6.20 -3.28
C TYR A 528 7.33 -6.14 -3.38
N LEU A 529 6.73 -5.06 -2.85
CA LEU A 529 5.29 -4.81 -2.85
C LEU A 529 4.77 -4.27 -4.19
N GLY A 530 3.59 -4.73 -4.59
CA GLY A 530 2.99 -4.51 -5.91
C GLY A 530 2.55 -3.08 -6.30
N ALA A 531 2.23 -2.16 -5.38
CA ALA A 531 1.61 -0.88 -5.79
C ALA A 531 2.05 0.41 -5.07
N ASN A 532 2.88 0.34 -4.02
CA ASN A 532 3.30 1.53 -3.26
C ASN A 532 4.81 1.86 -3.37
N SER A 533 5.57 1.02 -4.08
CA SER A 533 7.01 1.20 -4.28
C SER A 533 7.33 0.96 -5.75
N ASN A 534 7.19 1.98 -6.60
CA ASN A 534 7.57 1.99 -8.03
C ASN A 534 7.04 0.78 -8.86
N PRO A 535 6.16 0.96 -9.86
CA PRO A 535 5.58 -0.14 -10.65
C PRO A 535 6.61 -1.09 -11.32
N VAL A 536 7.89 -0.69 -11.39
CA VAL A 536 9.01 -1.54 -11.84
C VAL A 536 9.51 -2.52 -10.77
N ARG A 537 9.39 -2.22 -9.46
CA ARG A 537 9.92 -3.05 -8.36
C ARG A 537 8.97 -4.15 -7.88
N GLY A 538 7.66 -3.93 -7.89
CA GLY A 538 6.64 -4.82 -7.30
C GLY A 538 6.39 -6.19 -7.95
N LYS A 539 7.33 -6.74 -8.72
CA LYS A 539 7.20 -8.00 -9.47
C LYS A 539 8.40 -8.94 -9.31
N ILE A 540 9.18 -8.75 -8.25
CA ILE A 540 10.39 -9.53 -7.98
C ILE A 540 10.32 -10.10 -6.57
N SER A 541 10.68 -11.37 -6.45
CA SER A 541 10.76 -12.13 -5.21
C SER A 541 11.96 -13.06 -5.21
N VAL A 542 12.40 -13.46 -4.03
CA VAL A 542 13.35 -14.55 -3.81
C VAL A 542 12.77 -15.47 -2.75
N SER A 543 12.78 -16.78 -3.01
CA SER A 543 12.25 -17.76 -2.08
C SER A 543 13.18 -18.98 -1.97
N ARG A 544 13.17 -19.61 -0.80
CA ARG A 544 13.62 -21.00 -0.67
C ARG A 544 12.71 -21.95 -1.46
N LEU A 545 13.18 -23.18 -1.72
CA LEU A 545 12.37 -24.24 -2.31
C LEU A 545 11.34 -24.80 -1.32
N ASN A 546 10.27 -24.04 -1.10
CA ASN A 546 9.13 -24.44 -0.29
C ASN A 546 7.85 -23.83 -0.87
N ALA A 547 6.80 -24.63 -1.06
CA ALA A 547 5.56 -24.20 -1.72
C ALA A 547 4.89 -23.02 -0.99
N GLU A 548 5.01 -23.00 0.34
CA GLU A 548 4.40 -22.00 1.21
C GLU A 548 5.15 -20.69 1.09
N THR A 549 6.47 -20.73 1.21
CA THR A 549 7.29 -19.54 1.01
C THR A 549 7.11 -18.96 -0.40
N ILE A 550 7.05 -19.81 -1.44
CA ILE A 550 6.83 -19.35 -2.83
C ILE A 550 5.49 -18.60 -2.95
N ALA A 551 4.40 -19.16 -2.44
CA ALA A 551 3.11 -18.49 -2.53
C ALA A 551 3.09 -17.18 -1.72
N HIS A 552 3.88 -17.07 -0.65
CA HIS A 552 3.89 -15.92 0.27
C HIS A 552 4.56 -14.74 -0.40
N GLU A 553 5.73 -14.99 -0.97
CA GLU A 553 6.47 -13.99 -1.71
C GLU A 553 5.73 -13.53 -2.97
N LEU A 554 5.01 -14.45 -3.64
CA LEU A 554 4.10 -14.06 -4.72
C LEU A 554 2.93 -13.22 -4.21
N GLY A 555 2.41 -13.47 -3.01
CA GLY A 555 1.42 -12.62 -2.36
C GLY A 555 1.87 -11.16 -2.28
N HIS A 556 3.12 -10.90 -1.89
CA HIS A 556 3.69 -9.55 -1.91
C HIS A 556 3.77 -8.94 -3.30
N ASN A 557 4.16 -9.72 -4.31
CA ASN A 557 4.13 -9.28 -5.71
C ASN A 557 2.69 -8.99 -6.21
N LEU A 558 1.67 -9.55 -5.54
CA LEU A 558 0.25 -9.24 -5.73
C LEU A 558 -0.28 -8.17 -4.75
N ASN A 559 0.62 -7.33 -4.23
CA ASN A 559 0.33 -6.20 -3.34
C ASN A 559 -0.26 -6.57 -1.96
N LEU A 560 -0.02 -7.79 -1.48
CA LEU A 560 -0.37 -8.18 -0.12
C LEU A 560 0.70 -7.70 0.86
N ARG A 561 0.28 -7.08 1.97
CA ARG A 561 1.17 -6.72 3.10
C ARG A 561 1.12 -7.80 4.16
N HIS A 562 2.08 -7.79 5.08
CA HIS A 562 2.04 -8.70 6.21
C HIS A 562 0.87 -8.39 7.14
N ALA A 563 0.22 -9.44 7.65
CA ALA A 563 -0.69 -9.33 8.78
C ALA A 563 0.11 -9.21 10.09
N THR A 564 -0.07 -8.12 10.84
CA THR A 564 0.44 -7.98 12.22
C THR A 564 -0.24 -9.02 13.12
N CYS A 565 0.53 -9.62 14.03
CA CYS A 565 0.00 -10.67 14.91
C CYS A 565 -0.82 -10.15 16.11
N SER A 566 -1.28 -8.89 16.14
CA SER A 566 -2.26 -8.37 17.13
C SER A 566 -2.60 -6.88 16.95
N GLY A 567 -3.89 -6.58 16.76
CA GLY A 567 -4.68 -5.54 17.46
C GLY A 567 -4.19 -4.12 17.71
N SER A 568 -3.09 -3.62 17.14
CA SER A 568 -2.70 -2.21 17.35
C SER A 568 -2.28 -1.55 16.03
N GLU A 569 -3.08 -0.55 15.68
CA GLU A 569 -2.83 0.54 14.73
C GLU A 569 -2.42 0.13 13.30
N GLY A 570 -3.43 0.02 12.42
CA GLY A 570 -3.25 -0.06 10.97
C GLY A 570 -2.87 -1.44 10.42
N GLY A 571 -2.97 -2.48 11.25
CA GLY A 571 -2.75 -3.91 10.93
C GLY A 571 -3.98 -4.64 10.37
N PRO A 572 -3.90 -5.98 10.17
CA PRO A 572 -4.85 -6.79 9.41
C PRO A 572 -6.24 -6.69 10.02
N ASP A 573 -7.25 -7.01 9.20
CA ASP A 573 -8.66 -7.03 9.57
C ASP A 573 -8.82 -7.48 11.03
N THR A 574 -9.08 -6.52 11.93
CA THR A 574 -9.23 -6.78 13.37
C THR A 574 -10.40 -7.68 13.67
N THR A 575 -11.23 -7.91 12.66
CA THR A 575 -12.35 -8.79 12.73
C THR A 575 -11.96 -10.19 12.25
N PHE A 576 -10.83 -10.50 11.60
CA PHE A 576 -10.56 -11.88 11.12
C PHE A 576 -9.97 -12.80 12.21
N PRO A 577 -10.60 -13.97 12.49
CA PRO A 577 -11.89 -14.44 11.98
C PRO A 577 -13.08 -13.75 12.69
N TYR A 578 -14.10 -13.32 11.94
CA TYR A 578 -15.20 -12.50 12.49
C TYR A 578 -16.43 -13.33 12.80
N ASP A 579 -17.26 -12.85 13.73
CA ASP A 579 -18.36 -13.63 14.31
C ASP A 579 -19.35 -14.19 13.26
N ASN A 580 -19.56 -13.49 12.14
CA ASN A 580 -20.38 -13.87 10.98
C ASN A 580 -19.58 -14.28 9.72
N GLY A 581 -18.24 -14.25 9.77
CA GLY A 581 -17.31 -14.60 8.69
C GLY A 581 -17.15 -16.10 8.44
N ARG A 582 -18.26 -16.83 8.50
CA ARG A 582 -18.28 -18.30 8.62
C ARG A 582 -18.63 -19.00 7.31
N THR A 583 -18.88 -18.26 6.24
CA THR A 583 -19.37 -18.75 4.94
C THR A 583 -18.19 -19.04 4.02
N GLY A 584 -17.38 -19.98 4.48
CA GLY A 584 -16.02 -20.25 4.02
C GLY A 584 -15.10 -20.34 5.24
N VAL A 585 -14.15 -21.29 5.25
CA VAL A 585 -13.15 -21.58 6.33
C VAL A 585 -13.67 -21.40 7.77
N TRP A 586 -14.90 -21.84 7.98
CA TRP A 586 -15.09 -23.16 8.57
C TRP A 586 -15.59 -24.13 7.49
N GLY A 587 -14.81 -24.28 6.43
CA GLY A 587 -14.09 -25.52 6.31
C GLY A 587 -14.31 -26.39 5.08
N TYR A 588 -13.81 -25.87 3.97
CA TYR A 588 -13.45 -26.72 2.85
C TYR A 588 -12.05 -26.32 2.38
N ASP A 589 -11.07 -27.13 2.73
CA ASP A 589 -9.73 -27.07 2.21
C ASP A 589 -9.72 -27.84 0.88
N PRO A 590 -9.78 -27.17 -0.28
CA PRO A 590 -9.71 -27.87 -1.56
C PRO A 590 -8.34 -28.57 -1.73
N ARG A 591 -7.37 -28.31 -0.84
CA ARG A 591 -6.06 -28.97 -0.87
C ARG A 591 -6.11 -30.46 -0.57
N ASP A 592 -7.10 -30.92 0.20
CA ASP A 592 -7.21 -32.31 0.63
C ASP A 592 -8.59 -32.95 0.32
N GLY A 593 -9.33 -32.35 -0.60
CA GLY A 593 -10.65 -32.82 -1.00
C GLY A 593 -11.78 -32.34 -0.08
N GLY A 594 -11.51 -31.35 0.79
CA GLY A 594 -12.56 -30.58 1.44
C GLY A 594 -12.60 -30.55 2.95
N SER A 595 -11.46 -30.65 3.64
CA SER A 595 -11.47 -30.67 5.10
C SER A 595 -11.76 -29.31 5.74
N LEU A 596 -12.22 -29.32 6.99
CA LEU A 596 -12.47 -28.08 7.70
C LEU A 596 -11.15 -27.40 8.14
N VAL A 597 -11.03 -26.11 7.86
CA VAL A 597 -9.90 -25.27 8.28
C VAL A 597 -10.31 -24.55 9.59
N PRO A 598 -9.59 -24.74 10.72
CA PRO A 598 -9.93 -24.14 12.02
C PRO A 598 -9.75 -22.60 12.07
N PRO A 599 -10.42 -21.89 13.00
CA PRO A 599 -10.41 -20.43 13.14
C PRO A 599 -9.14 -19.90 13.81
N ASP A 600 -8.45 -20.73 14.58
CA ASP A 600 -7.20 -20.42 15.26
C ASP A 600 -5.99 -20.52 14.30
N ARG A 601 -6.27 -20.77 13.02
CA ARG A 601 -5.27 -20.95 11.98
C ARG A 601 -4.88 -19.60 11.38
N ALA A 602 -3.59 -19.27 11.47
CA ALA A 602 -3.09 -17.95 11.10
C ALA A 602 -3.13 -17.69 9.59
N ASP A 603 -3.25 -16.39 9.25
CA ASP A 603 -3.16 -15.93 7.87
C ASP A 603 -1.75 -16.18 7.31
N PHE A 604 -1.71 -16.61 6.06
CA PHE A 604 -0.54 -16.99 5.30
C PHE A 604 0.41 -15.82 5.04
N MET A 605 -0.09 -14.58 5.04
CA MET A 605 0.72 -13.36 5.00
C MET A 605 1.16 -12.90 6.40
N SER A 606 0.87 -13.63 7.48
CA SER A 606 1.35 -13.29 8.83
C SER A 606 2.72 -13.90 9.14
N TYR A 607 3.44 -13.30 10.09
CA TYR A 607 4.69 -13.87 10.64
C TYR A 607 4.45 -15.03 11.63
N CYS A 608 3.19 -15.34 11.90
CA CYS A 608 2.75 -16.40 12.81
C CYS A 608 2.48 -17.69 12.01
N ASP A 609 2.69 -18.86 12.61
CA ASP A 609 2.75 -20.15 11.87
C ASP A 609 1.54 -20.35 10.92
N PRO A 610 1.76 -20.40 9.59
CA PRO A 610 0.76 -20.08 8.54
C PRO A 610 -0.15 -21.23 8.08
N THR A 611 -1.22 -20.91 7.30
CA THR A 611 -1.71 -21.74 6.15
C THR A 611 -2.88 -21.20 5.30
N TRP A 612 -3.41 -19.97 5.51
CA TRP A 612 -4.63 -19.53 4.79
C TRP A 612 -4.70 -18.03 4.41
N VAL A 613 -5.42 -17.64 3.35
CA VAL A 613 -5.57 -16.22 2.94
C VAL A 613 -6.98 -15.71 3.29
N SER A 614 -7.10 -14.67 4.11
CA SER A 614 -8.38 -14.00 4.41
C SER A 614 -9.09 -13.46 3.15
N ASP A 615 -10.41 -13.32 3.22
CA ASP A 615 -11.24 -12.71 2.17
C ASP A 615 -10.75 -11.30 1.79
N TYR A 616 -10.30 -10.55 2.79
CA TYR A 616 -9.66 -9.25 2.62
C TYR A 616 -8.45 -9.31 1.69
N TYR A 617 -7.48 -10.19 1.98
CA TYR A 617 -6.29 -10.33 1.15
C TYR A 617 -6.59 -10.97 -0.20
N PHE A 618 -7.52 -11.91 -0.27
CA PHE A 618 -7.96 -12.47 -1.55
C PHE A 618 -8.58 -11.37 -2.44
N THR A 619 -9.47 -10.55 -1.88
CA THR A 619 -10.09 -9.42 -2.60
C THR A 619 -9.05 -8.39 -3.04
N ASN A 620 -8.09 -8.05 -2.18
CA ASN A 620 -7.03 -7.11 -2.53
C ASN A 620 -6.11 -7.61 -3.64
N SER A 621 -5.67 -8.86 -3.56
CA SER A 621 -4.88 -9.47 -4.63
C SER A 621 -5.69 -9.59 -5.91
N LEU A 622 -6.98 -9.92 -5.84
CA LEU A 622 -7.86 -10.01 -7.01
C LEU A 622 -7.97 -8.65 -7.70
N ARG A 623 -8.20 -7.57 -6.94
CA ARG A 623 -8.20 -6.20 -7.46
C ARG A 623 -6.89 -5.85 -8.15
N PHE A 624 -5.75 -6.16 -7.52
CA PHE A 624 -4.44 -5.95 -8.13
C PHE A 624 -4.31 -6.72 -9.45
N ARG A 625 -4.72 -7.99 -9.48
CA ARG A 625 -4.66 -8.82 -10.68
C ARG A 625 -5.50 -8.26 -11.82
N LEU A 626 -6.70 -7.74 -11.54
CA LEU A 626 -7.58 -7.17 -12.57
C LEU A 626 -6.99 -5.94 -13.29
N ILE A 627 -6.07 -5.22 -12.64
CA ILE A 627 -5.38 -4.05 -13.23
C ILE A 627 -3.93 -4.33 -13.63
N ASP A 628 -3.39 -5.52 -13.34
CA ASP A 628 -2.00 -5.88 -13.63
C ASP A 628 -1.79 -6.05 -15.14
N LYS A 629 -1.24 -5.01 -15.77
CA LYS A 629 -0.82 -5.05 -17.18
C LYS A 629 0.45 -5.89 -17.28
N ASN A 630 0.31 -7.17 -17.65
CA ASN A 630 1.43 -7.99 -18.07
C ASN A 630 1.97 -7.45 -19.40
N GLU A 631 2.96 -6.57 -19.34
CA GLU A 631 3.63 -6.06 -20.55
C GLU A 631 4.23 -7.27 -21.30
N LEU A 632 3.80 -7.51 -22.53
CA LEU A 632 4.38 -8.56 -23.38
C LEU A 632 5.62 -7.99 -24.08
N PRO A 633 6.73 -8.74 -24.22
CA PRO A 633 7.89 -8.25 -24.95
C PRO A 633 7.57 -8.12 -26.45
N THR A 634 7.41 -6.90 -26.93
CA THR A 634 7.47 -6.60 -28.37
C THR A 634 8.93 -6.56 -28.80
N SER A 635 9.46 -7.66 -29.31
CA SER A 635 10.86 -7.73 -29.74
C SER A 635 11.08 -7.07 -31.12
N SER A 636 11.93 -6.06 -31.12
CA SER A 636 13.02 -5.94 -32.10
C SER A 636 14.22 -5.37 -31.35
N ALA A 637 14.95 -6.23 -30.63
CA ALA A 637 16.07 -5.81 -29.81
C ALA A 637 17.14 -5.14 -30.68
N GLU A 638 17.40 -3.86 -30.45
CA GLU A 638 18.54 -3.15 -31.02
C GLU A 638 19.83 -3.56 -30.30
N ARG A 639 20.98 -3.50 -30.98
CA ARG A 639 22.27 -3.70 -30.30
C ARG A 639 22.61 -2.44 -29.51
N THR A 640 22.95 -2.60 -28.24
CA THR A 640 23.25 -1.50 -27.31
C THR A 640 24.52 -1.77 -26.51
N LEU A 641 25.13 -0.71 -26.01
CA LEU A 641 26.26 -0.77 -25.09
C LEU A 641 25.74 -0.58 -23.66
N LEU A 642 25.79 -1.65 -22.86
CA LEU A 642 25.53 -1.60 -21.42
C LEU A 642 26.75 -1.03 -20.71
N VAL A 643 26.56 0.07 -19.97
CA VAL A 643 27.61 0.74 -19.19
C VAL A 643 27.11 0.97 -17.77
N SER A 644 27.93 0.66 -16.77
CA SER A 644 27.68 1.00 -15.37
C SER A 644 28.92 1.62 -14.71
N GLY A 645 28.71 2.25 -13.56
CA GLY A 645 29.76 2.84 -12.74
C GLY A 645 29.17 3.68 -11.60
N GLY A 646 30.00 4.50 -10.96
CA GLY A 646 29.55 5.32 -9.84
C GLY A 646 30.64 6.16 -9.18
N ALA A 647 30.33 6.70 -8.00
CA ALA A 647 31.19 7.48 -7.13
C ALA A 647 31.25 6.85 -5.72
N SER A 648 32.44 6.79 -5.12
CA SER A 648 32.58 6.41 -3.72
C SER A 648 32.10 7.52 -2.78
N ALA A 649 31.92 7.20 -1.49
CA ALA A 649 31.65 8.17 -0.42
C ALA A 649 32.66 9.33 -0.32
N LEU A 650 33.87 9.13 -0.86
CA LEU A 650 34.94 10.13 -0.90
C LEU A 650 35.01 10.86 -2.25
N GLY A 651 34.01 10.71 -3.12
CA GLY A 651 33.94 11.30 -4.46
C GLY A 651 34.81 10.58 -5.52
N ALA A 652 35.38 9.41 -5.20
CA ALA A 652 36.24 8.70 -6.15
C ALA A 652 35.39 7.96 -7.21
N MET A 653 35.49 8.40 -8.46
CA MET A 653 34.71 7.88 -9.58
C MET A 653 35.26 6.53 -10.09
N HIS A 654 34.37 5.62 -10.47
CA HIS A 654 34.70 4.35 -11.13
C HIS A 654 33.76 4.07 -12.30
N LEU A 655 34.28 3.32 -13.27
CA LEU A 655 33.53 2.77 -14.39
C LEU A 655 33.73 1.25 -14.38
N ASP A 656 32.62 0.53 -14.49
CA ASP A 656 32.62 -0.92 -14.59
C ASP A 656 32.80 -1.38 -16.04
N PRO A 657 33.13 -2.66 -16.26
CA PRO A 657 33.17 -3.24 -17.59
C PRO A 657 31.87 -3.00 -18.39
N ALA A 658 32.02 -2.68 -19.66
CA ALA A 658 30.91 -2.42 -20.57
C ALA A 658 30.75 -3.56 -21.59
N PHE A 659 29.51 -3.91 -21.91
CA PHE A 659 29.18 -5.06 -22.77
C PHE A 659 28.24 -4.67 -23.90
N VAL A 660 28.43 -5.27 -25.08
CA VAL A 660 27.43 -5.16 -26.15
C VAL A 660 26.36 -6.22 -25.94
N VAL A 661 25.11 -5.78 -25.81
CA VAL A 661 23.93 -6.61 -25.53
C VAL A 661 22.84 -6.38 -26.59
N GLU A 662 21.94 -7.34 -26.77
CA GLU A 662 20.78 -7.23 -27.65
C GLU A 662 19.55 -6.86 -26.79
N THR A 663 19.39 -5.56 -26.52
CA THR A 663 18.32 -5.02 -25.66
C THR A 663 17.99 -3.59 -26.12
N SER A 664 16.72 -3.16 -25.98
CA SER A 664 16.33 -1.79 -26.36
C SER A 664 17.16 -0.77 -25.59
N PRO A 665 17.54 0.37 -26.18
CA PRO A 665 18.30 1.38 -25.45
C PRO A 665 17.49 1.94 -24.28
N VAL A 666 18.12 1.94 -23.10
CA VAL A 666 17.60 2.58 -21.89
C VAL A 666 18.60 3.66 -21.55
N VAL A 667 18.37 4.86 -22.08
CA VAL A 667 19.21 6.04 -21.81
C VAL A 667 18.71 6.76 -20.56
N PRO A 668 19.59 7.50 -19.84
CA PRO A 668 19.16 8.27 -18.68
C PRO A 668 18.05 9.26 -19.05
N VAL A 669 16.97 9.26 -18.26
CA VAL A 669 15.76 10.08 -18.46
C VAL A 669 15.81 11.42 -17.71
N VAL A 670 16.64 11.51 -16.67
CA VAL A 670 16.85 12.73 -15.88
C VAL A 670 18.27 13.21 -16.12
N GLY A 671 18.41 14.42 -16.65
CA GLY A 671 19.71 15.06 -16.82
C GLY A 671 20.27 15.55 -15.48
N GLY A 672 21.58 15.47 -15.29
CA GLY A 672 22.26 15.85 -14.05
C GLY A 672 23.72 16.25 -14.27
N PRO A 673 24.49 16.48 -13.18
CA PRO A 673 25.84 17.03 -13.24
C PRO A 673 26.88 16.01 -13.72
N TYR A 674 26.55 14.72 -13.78
CA TYR A 674 27.46 13.69 -14.28
C TYR A 674 27.33 13.54 -15.81
N ARG A 675 28.45 13.23 -16.47
CA ARG A 675 28.53 13.11 -17.92
C ARG A 675 29.38 11.92 -18.34
N LEU A 676 28.78 11.00 -19.11
CA LEU A 676 29.48 9.89 -19.76
C LEU A 676 29.72 10.22 -21.24
N THR A 677 30.97 10.12 -21.69
CA THR A 677 31.40 10.48 -23.05
C THR A 677 32.16 9.32 -23.68
N GLY A 678 31.75 8.88 -24.87
CA GLY A 678 32.52 7.93 -25.68
C GLY A 678 33.26 8.64 -26.80
N SER A 679 34.54 8.31 -27.04
CA SER A 679 35.40 8.98 -28.04
C SER A 679 36.16 8.00 -28.94
N ARG A 680 36.60 8.49 -30.10
CA ARG A 680 37.49 7.80 -31.05
C ARG A 680 38.96 7.94 -30.68
N ASP A 681 39.83 7.17 -31.34
CA ASP A 681 41.30 7.22 -31.14
C ASP A 681 41.90 8.61 -31.39
N ASP A 682 41.30 9.39 -32.30
CA ASP A 682 41.70 10.77 -32.62
C ASP A 682 41.17 11.82 -31.62
N GLY A 683 40.43 11.38 -30.60
CA GLY A 683 39.83 12.23 -29.56
C GLY A 683 38.47 12.83 -29.93
N SER A 684 37.91 12.53 -31.11
CA SER A 684 36.58 13.02 -31.49
C SER A 684 35.46 12.26 -30.74
N GLN A 685 34.42 12.98 -30.31
CA GLN A 685 33.31 12.42 -29.54
C GLN A 685 32.35 11.59 -30.42
N LEU A 686 32.00 10.38 -29.97
CA LEU A 686 30.95 9.52 -30.54
C LEU A 686 29.58 9.78 -29.89
N PHE A 687 29.54 9.85 -28.57
CA PHE A 687 28.33 10.18 -27.81
C PHE A 687 28.67 10.89 -26.51
N ALA A 688 27.69 11.61 -25.96
CA ALA A 688 27.74 12.13 -24.61
C ALA A 688 26.34 12.10 -23.98
N LEU A 689 26.25 11.64 -22.74
CA LEU A 689 25.02 11.55 -21.96
C LEU A 689 25.25 12.26 -20.63
N SER A 690 24.35 13.16 -20.26
CA SER A 690 24.33 13.78 -18.93
C SER A 690 23.22 13.17 -18.10
N PHE A 691 23.50 12.90 -16.83
CA PHE A 691 22.59 12.18 -15.94
C PHE A 691 22.81 12.52 -14.47
N GLU A 692 21.77 12.34 -13.67
CA GLU A 692 21.88 12.25 -12.21
C GLU A 692 22.29 10.83 -11.82
N MET A 693 23.26 10.68 -10.92
CA MET A 693 23.52 9.39 -10.29
C MET A 693 22.52 9.20 -9.15
N GLU A 694 21.79 8.10 -9.16
CA GLU A 694 20.93 7.76 -8.03
C GLU A 694 21.79 7.33 -6.84
N GLU A 695 21.42 7.76 -5.63
CA GLU A 695 22.00 7.26 -4.39
C GLU A 695 21.39 5.87 -4.13
N ILE A 696 22.16 4.82 -4.41
CA ILE A 696 21.73 3.43 -4.20
C ILE A 696 22.27 3.01 -2.83
N TRP A 697 21.38 2.99 -1.83
CA TRP A 697 21.73 2.97 -0.42
C TRP A 697 22.03 1.55 0.12
N ASP A 698 23.27 1.31 0.54
CA ASP A 698 23.64 0.49 1.72
C ASP A 698 24.19 1.37 2.88
N GLY A 699 24.14 2.69 2.75
CA GLY A 699 24.39 3.65 3.84
C GLY A 699 25.84 4.01 4.00
N ASP A 700 26.65 3.70 2.98
CA ASP A 700 28.05 4.06 2.96
C ASP A 700 28.35 5.34 2.17
N GLY A 701 27.36 5.96 1.51
CA GLY A 701 27.49 7.21 0.74
C GLY A 701 27.90 7.03 -0.73
N ARG A 702 27.71 5.85 -1.34
CA ARG A 702 28.00 5.60 -2.77
C ARG A 702 26.83 5.98 -3.70
N SER A 703 27.15 6.67 -4.79
CA SER A 703 26.20 6.97 -5.89
C SER A 703 26.54 6.13 -7.12
N GLY A 704 25.55 5.62 -7.84
CA GLY A 704 25.77 4.68 -8.96
C GLY A 704 24.86 4.88 -10.16
N PHE A 705 25.19 4.23 -11.28
CA PHE A 705 24.36 4.22 -12.49
C PHE A 705 24.54 2.96 -13.34
N ALA A 706 23.52 2.64 -14.14
CA ALA A 706 23.60 1.66 -15.22
C ALA A 706 22.60 2.00 -16.34
N PHE A 707 23.06 2.09 -17.58
CA PHE A 707 22.20 2.38 -18.75
C PHE A 707 22.62 1.56 -19.97
N ALA A 708 21.71 1.39 -20.92
CA ALA A 708 21.98 0.79 -22.22
C ALA A 708 21.91 1.86 -23.33
N ILE A 709 23.04 2.14 -23.97
CA ILE A 709 23.15 3.24 -24.94
C ILE A 709 22.94 2.69 -26.36
N PRO A 710 22.19 3.37 -27.25
CA PRO A 710 22.02 2.92 -28.64
C PRO A 710 23.38 2.77 -29.31
N ALA A 711 23.75 1.56 -29.74
CA ALA A 711 24.98 1.39 -30.49
C ALA A 711 24.71 1.68 -31.97
N GLN A 712 25.04 2.90 -32.43
CA GLN A 712 24.87 3.24 -33.84
C GLN A 712 25.83 2.43 -34.73
N ALA A 713 25.41 2.17 -35.97
CA ALA A 713 26.24 1.48 -36.96
C ALA A 713 27.57 2.24 -37.17
N GLY A 714 28.69 1.64 -36.76
CA GLY A 714 30.04 2.23 -36.85
C GLY A 714 30.69 2.54 -35.50
N TRP A 715 29.92 2.80 -34.43
CA TRP A 715 30.50 3.07 -33.09
C TRP A 715 31.34 1.90 -32.59
N ALA A 716 30.90 0.67 -32.85
CA ALA A 716 31.59 -0.54 -32.42
C ALA A 716 32.98 -0.73 -33.06
N ALA A 717 33.30 -0.06 -34.16
CA ALA A 717 34.65 -0.07 -34.74
C ALA A 717 35.47 1.15 -34.28
N GLU A 718 34.81 2.25 -33.92
CA GLU A 718 35.42 3.56 -33.70
C GLU A 718 35.61 3.91 -32.21
N LEU A 719 34.90 3.27 -31.28
CA LEU A 719 35.00 3.54 -29.84
C LEU A 719 36.36 3.12 -29.28
N ALA A 720 37.09 4.11 -28.74
CA ALA A 720 38.44 3.98 -28.22
C ALA A 720 38.55 4.31 -26.72
N SER A 721 37.72 5.21 -26.22
CA SER A 721 37.65 5.51 -24.78
C SER A 721 36.25 5.86 -24.29
N LEU A 722 36.03 5.64 -22.99
CA LEU A 722 34.87 6.09 -22.23
C LEU A 722 35.35 6.98 -21.08
N VAL A 723 34.76 8.16 -20.92
CA VAL A 723 35.08 9.10 -19.85
C VAL A 723 33.82 9.41 -19.07
N LEU A 724 33.85 9.18 -17.76
CA LEU A 724 32.83 9.60 -16.82
C LEU A 724 33.35 10.79 -16.03
N ALA A 725 32.65 11.91 -16.09
CA ALA A 725 32.98 13.14 -15.37
C ALA A 725 31.83 13.58 -14.45
N GLY A 726 32.14 14.21 -13.33
CA GLY A 726 31.20 14.81 -12.37
C GLY A 726 31.80 16.03 -11.66
N PRO A 727 31.09 16.64 -10.70
CA PRO A 727 31.54 17.84 -9.98
C PRO A 727 32.94 17.72 -9.35
N ASP A 728 33.28 16.53 -8.86
CA ASP A 728 34.48 16.28 -8.06
C ASP A 728 35.62 15.57 -8.82
N GLY A 729 35.44 15.28 -10.12
CA GLY A 729 36.49 14.69 -10.95
C GLY A 729 36.00 13.85 -12.12
N SER A 730 36.92 13.09 -12.72
CA SER A 730 36.61 12.20 -13.86
C SER A 730 37.43 10.91 -13.84
N VAL A 731 36.88 9.84 -14.41
CA VAL A 731 37.55 8.57 -14.67
C VAL A 731 37.44 8.21 -16.15
N GLU A 732 38.56 7.76 -16.74
CA GLU A 732 38.63 7.34 -18.14
C GLU A 732 38.96 5.84 -18.24
N MET A 733 38.30 5.16 -19.17
CA MET A 733 38.66 3.84 -19.67
C MET A 733 39.19 3.99 -21.09
N ARG A 734 40.51 3.78 -21.28
CA ARG A 734 41.18 3.82 -22.60
C ARG A 734 42.21 2.70 -22.71
N GLN A 735 42.46 2.18 -23.91
CA GLN A 735 43.49 1.16 -24.13
C GLN A 735 44.86 1.69 -23.68
N GLY A 736 45.49 0.98 -22.74
CA GLY A 736 46.76 1.42 -22.13
C GLY A 736 46.64 2.35 -20.92
N SER A 737 45.43 2.60 -20.39
CA SER A 737 45.25 3.27 -19.09
C SER A 737 45.85 2.43 -17.95
N GLU A 738 46.20 3.06 -16.82
CA GLU A 738 46.43 2.35 -15.56
C GLU A 738 45.21 2.47 -14.65
N PRO A 739 44.64 1.35 -14.16
CA PRO A 739 45.02 -0.04 -14.45
C PRO A 739 44.69 -0.50 -15.89
N PRO A 740 45.39 -1.54 -16.39
CA PRO A 740 45.33 -2.00 -17.77
C PRO A 740 43.92 -2.39 -18.20
N MET A 741 43.55 -1.96 -19.39
CA MET A 741 42.25 -2.20 -20.02
C MET A 741 42.42 -2.95 -21.35
N ALA A 742 41.48 -3.84 -21.67
CA ALA A 742 41.38 -4.45 -22.98
C ALA A 742 39.99 -4.29 -23.60
N ILE A 743 39.99 -3.98 -24.89
CA ILE A 743 38.80 -3.96 -25.73
C ILE A 743 38.75 -5.31 -26.46
N MET A 744 37.78 -6.15 -26.09
CA MET A 744 37.55 -7.40 -26.79
C MET A 744 36.78 -7.13 -28.07
N ARG A 745 37.33 -7.57 -29.19
CA ARG A 745 36.70 -7.44 -30.50
C ARG A 745 36.41 -8.80 -31.09
N ASP A 746 35.28 -8.89 -31.79
CA ASP A 746 34.96 -10.03 -32.65
C ASP A 746 36.07 -10.19 -33.71
N PRO A 747 36.76 -11.34 -33.77
CA PRO A 747 37.91 -11.52 -34.66
C PRO A 747 37.56 -11.42 -36.15
N ALA A 748 36.32 -11.73 -36.53
CA ALA A 748 35.86 -11.75 -37.92
C ALA A 748 35.36 -10.38 -38.39
N THR A 749 34.78 -9.58 -37.48
CA THR A 749 34.08 -8.34 -37.82
C THR A 749 34.71 -7.08 -37.24
N GLY A 750 35.65 -7.21 -36.29
CA GLY A 750 36.30 -6.08 -35.60
C GLY A 750 35.40 -5.34 -34.60
N GLN A 751 34.16 -5.79 -34.43
CA GLN A 751 33.17 -5.17 -33.54
C GLN A 751 33.55 -5.35 -32.06
N VAL A 752 33.50 -4.29 -31.25
CA VAL A 752 33.61 -4.42 -29.79
C VAL A 752 32.54 -5.37 -29.26
N ARG A 753 32.95 -6.31 -28.40
CA ARG A 753 32.10 -7.25 -27.66
C ARG A 753 32.05 -6.90 -26.17
N ALA A 754 33.18 -6.51 -25.60
CA ALA A 754 33.31 -6.10 -24.21
C ALA A 754 34.49 -5.13 -24.02
N ILE A 755 34.44 -4.31 -22.97
CA ILE A 755 35.54 -3.48 -22.49
C ILE A 755 35.82 -3.89 -21.05
N LEU A 756 37.01 -4.42 -20.78
CA LEU A 756 37.38 -5.02 -19.49
C LEU A 756 38.53 -4.25 -18.84
N ARG A 757 38.50 -4.08 -17.51
CA ARG A 757 39.54 -3.40 -16.71
C ARG A 757 40.19 -4.38 -15.72
N ASP A 758 41.42 -4.08 -15.30
CA ASP A 758 42.18 -4.87 -14.30
C ASP A 758 42.47 -6.31 -14.74
N LEU A 759 42.70 -6.51 -16.04
CA LEU A 759 42.99 -7.85 -16.57
C LEU A 759 44.37 -8.36 -16.13
N PRO A 760 44.46 -9.65 -15.76
CA PRO A 760 45.72 -10.35 -15.60
C PRO A 760 46.70 -10.22 -16.77
N ALA A 761 47.98 -10.00 -16.45
CA ALA A 761 49.06 -10.19 -17.42
C ALA A 761 48.97 -11.61 -18.01
N GLY A 762 48.69 -11.71 -19.31
CA GLY A 762 48.53 -12.98 -20.04
C GLY A 762 47.08 -13.44 -20.28
N ALA A 763 46.05 -12.73 -19.78
CA ALA A 763 44.64 -13.09 -19.97
C ALA A 763 44.16 -13.12 -21.44
N LEU A 764 44.93 -12.57 -22.37
CA LEU A 764 44.55 -12.40 -23.78
C LEU A 764 45.59 -12.97 -24.76
N GLU A 765 46.43 -13.91 -24.30
CA GLU A 765 47.34 -14.63 -25.20
C GLU A 765 46.55 -15.42 -26.27
N PRO A 766 46.99 -15.42 -27.55
CA PRO A 766 46.32 -16.15 -28.62
C PRO A 766 46.30 -17.66 -28.31
N GLY A 767 45.12 -18.22 -28.07
CA GLY A 767 44.89 -19.64 -27.78
C GLY A 767 43.98 -19.93 -26.59
N ALA A 768 43.78 -18.98 -25.66
CA ALA A 768 42.82 -19.14 -24.55
C ALA A 768 41.35 -18.94 -24.97
N LEU A 769 41.11 -18.09 -25.98
CA LEU A 769 39.79 -17.78 -26.53
C LEU A 769 39.26 -18.85 -27.51
N ASP A 770 40.15 -19.63 -28.16
CA ASP A 770 39.75 -20.69 -29.09
C ASP A 770 39.18 -21.93 -28.39
N ALA A 771 39.29 -22.02 -27.05
CA ALA A 771 38.62 -23.03 -26.24
C ALA A 771 37.16 -22.67 -25.92
N LEU A 772 36.71 -21.46 -26.28
CA LEU A 772 35.41 -20.89 -25.92
C LEU A 772 34.62 -20.43 -27.16
N ALA A 773 34.22 -21.38 -28.03
CA ALA A 773 33.00 -21.32 -28.86
C ALA A 773 32.92 -22.53 -29.82
N PRO A 774 31.73 -23.03 -30.23
CA PRO A 774 30.46 -22.30 -30.31
C PRO A 774 29.17 -23.09 -29.93
N GLU A 775 28.30 -22.50 -29.11
CA GLU A 775 26.85 -22.45 -29.41
C GLU A 775 26.34 -21.03 -29.11
N ARG A 776 25.38 -20.56 -29.88
CA ARG A 776 25.05 -19.14 -30.08
C ARG A 776 24.41 -18.50 -28.84
N GLY A 777 25.05 -17.47 -28.33
CA GLY A 777 24.53 -16.57 -27.29
C GLY A 777 25.65 -16.25 -26.31
N LEU A 778 26.00 -14.97 -26.21
CA LEU A 778 27.05 -14.40 -25.34
C LEU A 778 27.25 -15.20 -24.03
N ASP A 779 28.41 -15.86 -23.85
CA ASP A 779 28.83 -16.39 -22.55
C ASP A 779 29.16 -15.20 -21.65
N ILE A 780 28.18 -14.78 -20.84
CA ILE A 780 28.38 -13.79 -19.79
C ILE A 780 29.18 -14.46 -18.69
N MET A 781 30.49 -14.23 -18.66
CA MET A 781 31.25 -14.38 -17.43
C MET A 781 30.74 -13.34 -16.43
N VAL A 782 29.78 -13.72 -15.61
CA VAL A 782 29.48 -13.02 -14.36
C VAL A 782 30.69 -13.23 -13.44
N SER A 783 31.65 -12.31 -13.51
CA SER A 783 32.58 -12.07 -12.40
C SER A 783 31.72 -11.44 -11.29
N GLY A 784 31.43 -12.12 -10.19
CA GLY A 784 32.45 -12.31 -9.16
C GLY A 784 32.90 -10.96 -8.64
N GLY A 785 32.36 -10.55 -7.49
CA GLY A 785 32.85 -9.40 -6.75
C GLY A 785 34.37 -9.39 -6.73
N VAL A 786 34.95 -8.21 -6.95
CA VAL A 786 36.40 -7.97 -6.92
C VAL A 786 37.02 -8.64 -5.68
N PRO A 787 37.88 -9.67 -5.81
CA PRO A 787 38.69 -10.15 -4.72
C PRO A 787 40.02 -9.40 -4.71
N THR A 788 40.48 -9.06 -3.51
CA THR A 788 41.84 -8.55 -3.29
C THR A 788 42.91 -9.54 -3.77
N ALA A 789 44.10 -9.01 -4.05
CA ALA A 789 45.22 -9.59 -4.79
C ALA A 789 45.82 -10.95 -4.35
N VAL A 790 45.23 -11.68 -3.39
CA VAL A 790 45.79 -12.94 -2.86
C VAL A 790 45.28 -14.20 -3.61
N ALA A 791 44.16 -14.12 -4.34
CA ALA A 791 43.56 -15.27 -5.03
C ALA A 791 44.12 -15.57 -6.43
N TRP A 792 45.20 -14.92 -6.86
CA TRP A 792 45.76 -15.08 -8.21
C TRP A 792 46.63 -16.33 -8.44
N ARG A 793 46.67 -17.27 -7.49
CA ARG A 793 47.61 -18.40 -7.53
C ARG A 793 46.99 -19.80 -7.62
N ARG A 794 45.71 -19.96 -7.91
CA ARG A 794 45.17 -21.25 -8.34
C ARG A 794 44.17 -21.12 -9.47
#